data_AF-A0AAN4C9D4-F1
#
_entry.id   AF-A0AAN4C9D4-F1
#
_cell.length_a   1.000
_cell.length_b   1.000
_cell.length_c   1.000
_cell.angle_alpha   90.00
_cell.angle_beta   90.00
_cell.angle_gamma   90.00
#
_symmetry.space_group_name_H-M   'P 1'
#
loop_
_entity.id
_entity.type
_entity.pdbx_description
1 polymer ?
#
loop_
_entity_poly.entity_id
_entity_poly.type
_entity_poly.pdbx_seq_one_letter_code
_entity_poly.pdbx_strand_id
1 'polypeptide(L)'
;MSTIPTQNPVPSEAPRDLKYNSGKIDEFVTSMKNKYIDRFGQEHFTIEGLRWVAQQAISQFGYITLDSFQKGAEITLPNQVLRDEITGEYYRWDGALPKSVPVNSTPDNSGGVGVNSWLSVGDAVLRSDLEKGRFNNEGTSIFFIPGINLLDENIDNRAAIYEFNGNVFIPKGITVRCNLLPEDDVTIFKGEGKILTRDPWGNEHIFDVYKANNGSDFSFSDILNQGMYKEFDISVGCIGDSISDGAWGKQDWKSPPTDSNGNLSSVNYNHSAPESGGSHSWVAHFAYGLNLIAERVTSKKIFHPCNCSLSGQKLINGWAYRNFDYGFFKNKAYGNKAPDVLIISMGWNDNVGDFSDYLRSFDSLIKKACGYGSSVSIVSVNQNDFKHTALENSVKSSLPIYYKNIEYYDLSGYLEKVSTSKIGDPNRFYTKNNGVFDVVHPQPIGQITIGSGLLCSLFRNKFIKDVGDNVLLQPSTNDKYVSCVGYTTGNRYSPKYYNAGGNNLLDSMGKIAQFDIDKENVTINYLVYCEDDNLSASIIEPYNRAEDYEVFPAANNISLFRGLGVYPNSEKELATYRTINREIIASGRMRDGLSLITNIGKLHYGLNLISIIYGGNPSIVYPPLLKFQKNNDVGSMYYNFSFIVKNNIYGSIKKLINNPDRQLVNIFDGSVSSFTPHFFISGDFRVSTTIIHSDIPSGFFVLLNYDEINDIGISISVNDGVIEHGEYSKGNVENINKTNINKNGEIRILSYQATSLGKVSNNFKIDCGGNSYSFSSEYSTGGTIGAKNSSGENVYLTISTSNIYVN
;
A
#
# COMPACT_ATOMS: atom_id res chain seq x y z
N MET A 1 13.65 -40.24 78.54
CA MET A 1 14.23 -40.92 77.35
C MET A 1 14.81 -39.86 76.43
N SER A 2 16.07 -39.99 76.02
CA SER A 2 16.70 -39.08 75.05
C SER A 2 15.89 -39.05 73.74
N THR A 3 15.58 -37.85 73.22
CA THR A 3 14.75 -37.63 72.02
C THR A 3 15.55 -37.53 70.72
N ILE A 4 16.88 -37.62 70.78
CA ILE A 4 17.77 -37.50 69.62
C ILE A 4 18.09 -38.91 69.09
N PRO A 5 17.80 -39.23 67.82
CA PRO A 5 18.18 -40.49 67.17
C PRO A 5 19.70 -40.69 67.15
N THR A 6 20.15 -41.94 67.10
CA THR A 6 21.58 -42.26 66.91
C THR A 6 21.98 -42.06 65.44
N GLN A 7 23.30 -42.01 65.20
CA GLN A 7 23.88 -41.98 63.86
C GLN A 7 24.07 -43.39 63.25
N ASN A 8 23.40 -44.41 63.79
CA ASN A 8 23.47 -45.77 63.24
C ASN A 8 22.75 -45.86 61.89
N PRO A 9 23.18 -46.74 60.97
CA PRO A 9 22.50 -47.00 59.69
C PRO A 9 21.02 -47.40 59.86
N VAL A 10 20.18 -47.14 58.86
CA VAL A 10 18.81 -47.67 58.81
C VAL A 10 18.87 -49.08 58.18
N PRO A 11 18.36 -50.15 58.84
CA PRO A 11 17.67 -50.17 60.14
C PRO A 11 18.65 -50.24 61.35
N SER A 12 18.19 -49.75 62.51
CA SER A 12 18.94 -49.79 63.78
C SER A 12 18.05 -50.36 64.89
N GLU A 13 18.58 -51.32 65.63
CA GLU A 13 17.95 -51.94 66.81
C GLU A 13 18.28 -51.21 68.12
N ALA A 14 19.04 -50.11 68.06
CA ALA A 14 19.34 -49.34 69.25
C ALA A 14 18.03 -48.89 69.92
N PRO A 15 17.85 -49.10 71.24
CA PRO A 15 16.61 -48.77 71.93
C PRO A 15 16.15 -47.32 71.74
N ARG A 16 17.10 -46.41 71.47
CA ARG A 16 16.85 -44.99 71.19
C ARG A 16 16.24 -44.72 69.80
N ASP A 17 16.54 -45.55 68.80
CA ASP A 17 16.04 -45.38 67.43
C ASP A 17 14.68 -46.03 67.22
N LEU A 18 14.30 -46.99 68.09
CA LEU A 18 13.03 -47.70 68.01
C LEU A 18 11.82 -46.74 68.06
N LYS A 19 11.90 -45.64 68.82
CA LYS A 19 10.84 -44.62 68.83
C LYS A 19 10.68 -43.96 67.45
N TYR A 20 11.78 -43.59 66.80
CA TYR A 20 11.74 -42.97 65.47
C TYR A 20 11.27 -43.98 64.41
N ASN A 21 11.78 -45.22 64.47
CA ASN A 21 11.36 -46.30 63.57
C ASN A 21 9.85 -46.58 63.72
N SER A 22 9.32 -46.59 64.95
CA SER A 22 7.88 -46.80 65.20
C SER A 22 6.99 -45.70 64.60
N GLY A 23 7.42 -44.44 64.66
CA GLY A 23 6.70 -43.33 64.02
C GLY A 23 6.78 -43.38 62.48
N LYS A 24 7.88 -43.90 61.92
CA LYS A 24 8.01 -44.10 60.46
C LYS A 24 7.21 -45.29 59.94
N ILE A 25 7.02 -46.34 60.75
CA ILE A 25 6.07 -47.40 60.43
C ILE A 25 4.63 -46.87 60.46
N ASP A 26 4.27 -46.04 61.44
CA ASP A 26 2.96 -45.39 61.47
C ASP A 26 2.73 -44.51 60.23
N GLU A 27 3.73 -43.70 59.84
CA GLU A 27 3.70 -42.89 58.61
C GLU A 27 3.64 -43.76 57.34
N PHE A 28 4.35 -44.88 57.28
CA PHE A 28 4.29 -45.84 56.18
C PHE A 28 2.88 -46.42 56.00
N VAL A 29 2.20 -46.77 57.10
CA VAL A 29 0.89 -47.45 57.08
C VAL A 29 -0.27 -46.48 56.92
N THR A 30 -0.22 -45.29 57.52
CA THR A 30 -1.40 -44.41 57.63
C THR A 30 -1.34 -43.17 56.74
N SER A 31 -0.16 -42.81 56.21
CA SER A 31 -0.02 -41.61 55.38
C SER A 31 -0.60 -41.81 53.98
N MET A 32 -1.37 -40.82 53.53
CA MET A 32 -1.88 -40.73 52.14
C MET A 32 -0.86 -40.14 51.16
N LYS A 33 0.34 -39.76 51.62
CA LYS A 33 1.43 -39.28 50.75
C LYS A 33 2.14 -40.48 50.12
N ASN A 34 2.62 -40.37 48.89
CA ASN A 34 3.28 -41.49 48.20
C ASN A 34 4.61 -41.93 48.82
N LYS A 35 5.30 -41.04 49.53
CA LYS A 35 6.63 -41.30 50.11
C LYS A 35 6.75 -40.70 51.50
N TYR A 36 7.58 -41.31 52.33
CA TYR A 36 8.06 -40.77 53.60
C TYR A 36 9.59 -40.65 53.57
N ILE A 37 10.13 -39.77 54.41
CA ILE A 37 11.58 -39.52 54.51
C ILE A 37 12.11 -40.15 55.80
N ASP A 38 13.24 -40.86 55.72
CA ASP A 38 13.91 -41.46 56.87
C ASP A 38 14.78 -40.44 57.65
N ARG A 39 15.47 -40.92 58.71
CA ARG A 39 16.29 -40.05 59.58
C ARG A 39 17.54 -39.47 58.91
N PHE A 40 17.94 -40.00 57.75
CA PHE A 40 19.07 -39.52 56.97
C PHE A 40 18.62 -38.74 55.72
N GLY A 41 17.33 -38.48 55.55
CA GLY A 41 16.81 -37.71 54.43
C GLY A 41 16.51 -38.53 53.17
N GLN A 42 16.54 -39.88 53.23
CA GLN A 42 16.23 -40.72 52.07
C GLN A 42 14.72 -40.98 51.94
N GLU A 43 14.22 -41.04 50.71
CA GLU A 43 12.80 -41.27 50.41
C GLU A 43 12.47 -42.76 50.29
N HIS A 44 11.35 -43.16 50.91
CA HIS A 44 10.80 -44.51 50.86
C HIS A 44 9.31 -44.45 50.53
N PHE A 45 8.77 -45.44 49.81
CA PHE A 45 7.33 -45.48 49.53
C PHE A 45 6.51 -45.80 50.78
N THR A 46 5.36 -45.15 50.91
CA THR A 46 4.29 -45.53 51.86
C THR A 46 3.43 -46.64 51.26
N ILE A 47 2.47 -47.18 52.03
CA ILE A 47 1.49 -48.14 51.51
C ILE A 47 0.65 -47.54 50.36
N GLU A 48 0.33 -46.24 50.43
CA GLU A 48 -0.38 -45.54 49.36
C GLU A 48 0.49 -45.35 48.12
N GLY A 49 1.78 -45.04 48.30
CA GLY A 49 2.75 -45.00 47.21
C GLY A 49 2.91 -46.36 46.53
N LEU A 50 2.98 -47.45 47.29
CA LEU A 50 3.02 -48.81 46.76
C LEU A 50 1.72 -49.18 46.04
N ARG A 51 0.56 -48.78 46.55
CA ARG A 51 -0.73 -48.97 45.89
C ARG A 51 -0.79 -48.22 44.55
N TRP A 52 -0.32 -46.98 44.52
CA TRP A 52 -0.24 -46.18 43.31
C TRP A 52 0.69 -46.81 42.26
N VAL A 53 1.90 -47.22 42.68
CA VAL A 53 2.84 -47.94 41.78
C VAL A 53 2.24 -49.26 41.30
N ALA A 54 1.54 -50.01 42.16
CA ALA A 54 0.89 -51.26 41.78
C ALA A 54 -0.26 -51.03 40.79
N GLN A 55 -1.08 -49.99 40.95
CA GLN A 55 -2.13 -49.63 40.00
C GLN A 55 -1.56 -49.20 38.65
N GLN A 56 -0.48 -48.41 38.65
CA GLN A 56 0.24 -48.03 37.44
C GLN A 56 0.85 -49.27 36.74
N ALA A 57 1.47 -50.17 37.49
CA ALA A 57 2.02 -51.42 36.96
C ALA A 57 0.91 -52.34 36.39
N ILE A 58 -0.23 -52.45 37.08
CA ILE A 58 -1.40 -53.21 36.61
C ILE A 58 -1.98 -52.59 35.33
N SER A 59 -1.93 -51.26 35.16
CA SER A 59 -2.36 -50.62 33.91
C SER A 59 -1.42 -50.87 32.72
N GLN A 60 -0.17 -51.29 32.97
CA GLN A 60 0.79 -51.68 31.94
C GLN A 60 0.69 -53.17 31.56
N PHE A 61 0.12 -54.03 32.41
CA PHE A 61 -0.25 -55.40 32.07
C PHE A 61 -1.67 -55.40 31.49
N GLY A 62 -1.78 -55.52 30.16
CA GLY A 62 -3.02 -55.35 29.39
C GLY A 62 -4.28 -56.12 29.88
N TYR A 63 -5.40 -55.90 29.19
CA TYR A 63 -6.70 -56.45 29.62
C TYR A 63 -6.76 -57.98 29.58
N ILE A 64 -7.35 -58.58 30.61
CA ILE A 64 -7.70 -60.00 30.65
C ILE A 64 -9.11 -60.13 30.08
N THR A 65 -9.23 -60.71 28.88
CA THR A 65 -10.53 -60.90 28.23
C THR A 65 -11.28 -62.09 28.82
N LEU A 66 -12.54 -61.86 29.23
CA LEU A 66 -13.50 -62.88 29.65
C LEU A 66 -14.56 -63.05 28.55
N ASP A 67 -15.19 -64.24 28.50
CA ASP A 67 -15.97 -64.70 27.34
C ASP A 67 -17.13 -63.76 26.97
N SER A 68 -18.19 -63.66 27.79
CA SER A 68 -19.27 -62.73 27.53
C SER A 68 -20.27 -62.46 28.65
N PHE A 69 -21.02 -61.36 28.53
CA PHE A 69 -22.22 -61.11 29.34
C PHE A 69 -23.28 -62.19 29.17
N GLN A 70 -23.40 -62.78 27.98
CA GLN A 70 -24.39 -63.81 27.67
C GLN A 70 -24.10 -65.14 28.38
N LYS A 71 -22.84 -65.47 28.62
CA LYS A 71 -22.44 -66.68 29.35
C LYS A 71 -22.28 -66.46 30.86
N GLY A 72 -22.35 -65.21 31.32
CA GLY A 72 -22.09 -64.83 32.69
C GLY A 72 -20.61 -64.91 33.07
N ALA A 73 -20.21 -64.12 34.05
CA ALA A 73 -18.83 -64.04 34.52
C ALA A 73 -18.76 -63.46 35.94
N GLU A 74 -17.61 -63.60 36.59
CA GLU A 74 -17.28 -62.87 37.82
C GLU A 74 -16.04 -62.04 37.58
N ILE A 75 -16.18 -60.71 37.63
CA ILE A 75 -15.05 -59.79 37.51
C ILE A 75 -14.41 -59.65 38.89
N THR A 76 -13.19 -60.14 39.02
CA THR A 76 -12.43 -60.14 40.28
C THR A 76 -11.26 -59.16 40.24
N LEU A 77 -10.84 -58.72 39.05
CA LEU A 77 -9.71 -57.81 38.84
C LEU A 77 -10.11 -56.57 38.02
N PRO A 78 -9.55 -55.38 38.32
CA PRO A 78 -9.85 -54.15 37.59
C PRO A 78 -9.48 -54.18 36.09
N ASN A 79 -8.55 -55.03 35.68
CA ASN A 79 -8.12 -55.17 34.28
C ASN A 79 -8.82 -56.31 33.52
N GLN A 80 -9.85 -56.93 34.10
CA GLN A 80 -10.71 -57.87 33.39
C GLN A 80 -11.75 -57.12 32.56
N VAL A 81 -11.93 -57.55 31.31
CA VAL A 81 -12.92 -57.00 30.39
C VAL A 81 -13.85 -58.10 29.92
N LEU A 82 -15.14 -57.80 29.86
CA LEU A 82 -16.18 -58.75 29.45
C LEU A 82 -16.76 -58.32 28.10
N ARG A 83 -16.88 -59.26 27.16
CA ARG A 83 -17.42 -58.99 25.82
C ARG A 83 -18.93 -59.02 25.83
N ASP A 84 -19.57 -58.13 25.09
CA ASP A 84 -20.97 -58.30 24.69
C ASP A 84 -21.03 -58.98 23.32
N GLU A 85 -21.54 -60.21 23.23
CA GLU A 85 -21.58 -61.00 21.98
C GLU A 85 -22.47 -60.37 20.90
N ILE A 86 -23.44 -59.53 21.28
CA ILE A 86 -24.36 -58.90 20.33
C ILE A 86 -23.67 -57.75 19.59
N THR A 87 -22.90 -56.95 20.31
CA THR A 87 -22.21 -55.76 19.76
C THR A 87 -20.75 -56.03 19.39
N GLY A 88 -20.14 -57.06 19.97
CA GLY A 88 -18.71 -57.37 19.85
C GLY A 88 -17.81 -56.52 20.74
N GLU A 89 -18.38 -55.56 21.48
CA GLU A 89 -17.66 -54.60 22.33
C GLU A 89 -17.18 -55.22 23.64
N TYR A 90 -16.06 -54.71 24.16
CA TYR A 90 -15.54 -55.09 25.48
C TYR A 90 -15.82 -54.00 26.50
N TYR A 91 -16.20 -54.41 27.72
CA TYR A 91 -16.50 -53.51 28.83
C TYR A 91 -15.62 -53.83 30.04
N ARG A 92 -15.07 -52.80 30.68
CA ARG A 92 -14.41 -52.91 31.99
C ARG A 92 -15.38 -52.46 33.09
N TRP A 93 -15.29 -53.09 34.27
CA TRP A 93 -16.09 -52.68 35.43
C TRP A 93 -15.33 -51.63 36.24
N ASP A 94 -15.95 -50.47 36.45
CA ASP A 94 -15.36 -49.33 37.18
C ASP A 94 -15.91 -49.20 38.62
N GLY A 95 -16.74 -50.15 39.07
CA GLY A 95 -17.31 -50.19 40.41
C GLY A 95 -16.56 -51.11 41.39
N ALA A 96 -17.18 -51.42 42.52
CA ALA A 96 -16.59 -52.32 43.53
C ALA A 96 -16.46 -53.77 43.02
N LEU A 97 -15.36 -54.44 43.36
CA LEU A 97 -15.05 -55.84 43.01
C LEU A 97 -15.15 -56.76 44.24
N PRO A 98 -15.53 -58.05 44.08
CA PRO A 98 -15.86 -58.72 42.82
C PRO A 98 -17.26 -58.36 42.30
N LYS A 99 -17.43 -58.39 40.98
CA LYS A 99 -18.69 -58.11 40.30
C LYS A 99 -19.22 -59.38 39.63
N SER A 100 -20.32 -59.91 40.15
CA SER A 100 -21.05 -61.03 39.54
C SER A 100 -21.92 -60.56 38.37
N VAL A 101 -21.83 -61.26 37.24
CA VAL A 101 -22.59 -61.06 36.01
C VAL A 101 -23.37 -62.34 35.69
N PRO A 102 -24.71 -62.37 35.86
CA PRO A 102 -25.52 -63.54 35.55
C PRO A 102 -25.48 -63.94 34.07
N VAL A 103 -25.79 -65.21 33.77
CA VAL A 103 -26.00 -65.70 32.39
C VAL A 103 -27.14 -64.91 31.72
N ASN A 104 -27.03 -64.68 30.40
CA ASN A 104 -27.95 -63.89 29.58
C ASN A 104 -28.04 -62.39 29.94
N SER A 105 -26.97 -61.83 30.50
CA SER A 105 -26.92 -60.40 30.83
C SER A 105 -26.51 -59.53 29.63
N THR A 106 -26.66 -58.22 29.80
CA THR A 106 -26.07 -57.14 28.99
C THR A 106 -25.40 -56.13 29.92
N PRO A 107 -24.55 -55.21 29.44
CA PRO A 107 -24.00 -54.14 30.27
C PRO A 107 -25.11 -53.35 31.02
N ASP A 108 -26.20 -53.04 30.32
CA ASP A 108 -27.32 -52.28 30.89
C ASP A 108 -28.03 -53.00 32.05
N ASN A 109 -28.36 -54.28 31.88
CA ASN A 109 -29.12 -55.03 32.88
C ASN A 109 -28.26 -55.64 34.00
N SER A 110 -26.93 -55.54 33.90
CA SER A 110 -25.98 -56.08 34.88
C SER A 110 -25.19 -55.00 35.62
N GLY A 111 -25.62 -53.74 35.60
CA GLY A 111 -24.98 -52.65 36.36
C GLY A 111 -25.06 -51.27 35.71
N GLY A 112 -25.57 -51.19 34.48
CA GLY A 112 -25.63 -49.96 33.70
C GLY A 112 -24.28 -49.59 33.08
N VAL A 113 -24.29 -48.64 32.13
CA VAL A 113 -23.08 -48.09 31.51
C VAL A 113 -22.83 -46.67 32.06
N GLY A 114 -21.64 -46.42 32.63
CA GLY A 114 -21.30 -45.12 33.25
C GLY A 114 -20.18 -45.19 34.29
N VAL A 115 -19.84 -44.04 34.88
CA VAL A 115 -18.85 -43.94 35.96
C VAL A 115 -19.31 -44.73 37.19
N ASN A 116 -18.41 -45.52 37.80
CA ASN A 116 -18.73 -46.54 38.82
C ASN A 116 -19.57 -47.73 38.33
N SER A 117 -19.74 -47.89 37.02
CA SER A 117 -20.48 -48.98 36.37
C SER A 117 -19.67 -49.58 35.19
N TRP A 118 -20.31 -50.20 34.19
CA TRP A 118 -19.61 -50.69 33.00
C TRP A 118 -19.14 -49.54 32.13
N LEU A 119 -17.90 -49.59 31.66
CA LEU A 119 -17.34 -48.65 30.70
C LEU A 119 -16.91 -49.42 29.45
N SER A 120 -17.47 -49.04 28.28
CA SER A 120 -17.00 -49.60 27.01
C SER A 120 -15.55 -49.17 26.79
N VAL A 121 -14.72 -50.15 26.46
CA VAL A 121 -13.30 -49.94 26.17
C VAL A 121 -13.14 -49.22 24.82
N GLY A 122 -14.02 -49.47 23.85
CA GLY A 122 -14.06 -48.78 22.54
C GLY A 122 -14.63 -47.36 22.60
N ASP A 123 -15.79 -47.17 23.24
CA ASP A 123 -16.46 -45.86 23.37
C ASP A 123 -15.64 -44.85 24.19
N ALA A 124 -14.95 -45.31 25.23
CA ALA A 124 -14.09 -44.41 26.02
C ALA A 124 -12.93 -43.82 25.20
N VAL A 125 -12.36 -44.60 24.27
CA VAL A 125 -11.33 -44.13 23.34
C VAL A 125 -11.93 -43.21 22.28
N LEU A 126 -13.07 -43.60 21.69
CA LEU A 126 -13.76 -42.78 20.67
C LEU A 126 -14.22 -41.43 21.23
N ARG A 127 -14.83 -41.37 22.42
CA ARG A 127 -15.22 -40.11 23.08
C ARG A 127 -14.02 -39.23 23.35
N SER A 128 -12.93 -39.80 23.87
CA SER A 128 -11.67 -39.06 24.06
C SER A 128 -11.15 -38.50 22.73
N ASP A 129 -11.21 -39.28 21.65
CA ASP A 129 -10.73 -38.84 20.34
C ASP A 129 -11.64 -37.80 19.69
N LEU A 130 -12.96 -37.89 19.89
CA LEU A 130 -13.94 -36.88 19.48
C LEU A 130 -13.76 -35.57 20.29
N GLU A 131 -13.59 -35.66 21.61
CA GLU A 131 -13.29 -34.51 22.47
C GLU A 131 -11.98 -33.82 22.09
N LYS A 132 -10.97 -34.60 21.67
CA LYS A 132 -9.69 -34.10 21.15
C LYS A 132 -9.76 -33.64 19.69
N GLY A 133 -10.93 -33.69 19.05
CA GLY A 133 -11.12 -33.27 17.66
C GLY A 133 -10.26 -34.06 16.67
N ARG A 134 -10.01 -35.35 16.92
CA ARG A 134 -9.13 -36.19 16.09
C ARG A 134 -9.80 -36.73 14.82
N PHE A 135 -11.11 -36.54 14.66
CA PHE A 135 -11.84 -36.96 13.47
C PHE A 135 -12.43 -35.75 12.74
N ASN A 136 -12.40 -35.78 11.40
CA ASN A 136 -13.18 -34.87 10.56
C ASN A 136 -13.65 -35.61 9.30
N ASN A 137 -14.59 -35.00 8.56
CA ASN A 137 -15.17 -35.59 7.34
C ASN A 137 -14.37 -35.27 6.06
N GLU A 138 -13.29 -34.51 6.17
CA GLU A 138 -12.50 -34.00 5.05
C GLU A 138 -11.20 -34.80 4.82
N GLY A 139 -10.78 -35.63 5.79
CA GLY A 139 -9.60 -36.49 5.65
C GLY A 139 -9.39 -37.46 6.82
N THR A 140 -8.48 -38.41 6.63
CA THR A 140 -8.07 -39.36 7.66
C THR A 140 -7.13 -38.68 8.63
N SER A 141 -7.39 -38.82 9.93
CA SER A 141 -6.52 -38.26 10.97
C SER A 141 -5.09 -38.72 10.84
N ILE A 142 -4.15 -37.80 11.01
CA ILE A 142 -2.71 -38.09 11.03
C ILE A 142 -2.33 -39.15 12.08
N PHE A 143 -3.13 -39.33 13.13
CA PHE A 143 -2.97 -40.38 14.15
C PHE A 143 -3.24 -41.80 13.63
N PHE A 144 -4.00 -41.93 12.54
CA PHE A 144 -4.44 -43.22 11.99
C PHE A 144 -3.75 -43.58 10.68
N ILE A 145 -2.82 -42.75 10.21
CA ILE A 145 -2.03 -43.04 9.01
C ILE A 145 -0.87 -43.97 9.41
N PRO A 146 -0.71 -45.12 8.74
CA PRO A 146 0.39 -46.04 9.01
C PRO A 146 1.76 -45.37 8.82
N GLY A 147 2.71 -45.67 9.70
CA GLY A 147 4.10 -45.21 9.58
C GLY A 147 4.38 -43.78 10.06
N ILE A 148 3.37 -43.07 10.59
CA ILE A 148 3.57 -41.72 11.16
C ILE A 148 4.16 -41.79 12.58
N ASN A 149 5.15 -40.94 12.85
CA ASN A 149 5.66 -40.65 14.17
C ASN A 149 5.33 -39.21 14.59
N LEU A 150 4.50 -39.08 15.63
CA LEU A 150 4.11 -37.80 16.24
C LEU A 150 4.80 -37.54 17.60
N LEU A 151 5.62 -38.48 18.07
CA LEU A 151 6.31 -38.37 19.37
C LEU A 151 7.66 -37.66 19.24
N ASP A 152 8.25 -37.69 18.05
CA ASP A 152 9.51 -37.02 17.74
C ASP A 152 9.36 -36.10 16.53
N GLU A 153 9.40 -34.79 16.79
CA GLU A 153 9.31 -33.75 15.77
C GLU A 153 10.54 -33.68 14.86
N ASN A 154 11.57 -34.52 15.03
CA ASN A 154 12.72 -34.60 14.13
C ASN A 154 12.55 -35.67 13.03
N ILE A 155 11.58 -36.56 13.15
CA ILE A 155 11.36 -37.64 12.20
C ILE A 155 10.51 -37.13 11.03
N ASP A 156 11.04 -37.28 9.83
CA ASP A 156 10.35 -36.90 8.60
C ASP A 156 9.27 -37.94 8.22
N ASN A 157 8.02 -37.52 8.25
CA ASN A 157 6.87 -38.36 7.93
C ASN A 157 6.45 -38.29 6.46
N ARG A 158 7.19 -37.55 5.63
CA ARG A 158 6.80 -37.28 4.23
C ARG A 158 6.47 -38.55 3.45
N ALA A 159 7.33 -39.57 3.49
CA ALA A 159 7.13 -40.79 2.71
C ALA A 159 5.80 -41.49 3.06
N ALA A 160 5.52 -41.65 4.36
CA ALA A 160 4.29 -42.27 4.85
C ALA A 160 3.03 -41.44 4.49
N ILE A 161 3.13 -40.11 4.56
CA ILE A 161 2.03 -39.20 4.20
C ILE A 161 1.67 -39.30 2.72
N TYR A 162 2.66 -39.31 1.83
CA TYR A 162 2.43 -39.31 0.38
C TYR A 162 2.25 -40.71 -0.22
N GLU A 163 2.58 -41.78 0.52
CA GLU A 163 2.17 -43.15 0.20
C GLU A 163 0.70 -43.41 0.56
N PHE A 164 0.16 -42.68 1.55
CA PHE A 164 -1.24 -42.78 1.94
C PHE A 164 -2.17 -42.21 0.87
N ASN A 165 -3.15 -43.02 0.45
CA ASN A 165 -4.15 -42.61 -0.53
C ASN A 165 -5.34 -41.92 0.15
N GLY A 166 -5.31 -40.58 0.19
CA GLY A 166 -6.42 -39.76 0.67
C GLY A 166 -5.96 -38.45 1.29
N ASN A 167 -6.93 -37.64 1.73
CA ASN A 167 -6.65 -36.42 2.48
C ASN A 167 -6.17 -36.74 3.89
N VAL A 168 -5.27 -35.92 4.41
CA VAL A 168 -4.66 -36.04 5.73
C VAL A 168 -5.18 -34.94 6.63
N PHE A 169 -5.93 -35.30 7.67
CA PHE A 169 -6.44 -34.37 8.66
C PHE A 169 -5.46 -34.22 9.83
N ILE A 170 -4.99 -32.98 10.06
CA ILE A 170 -4.10 -32.62 11.15
C ILE A 170 -4.89 -31.77 12.15
N PRO A 171 -5.23 -32.33 13.33
CA PRO A 171 -6.05 -31.63 14.32
C PRO A 171 -5.39 -30.36 14.88
N LYS A 172 -6.22 -29.47 15.43
CA LYS A 172 -5.76 -28.26 16.13
C LYS A 172 -4.76 -28.59 17.23
N GLY A 173 -3.66 -27.84 17.29
CA GLY A 173 -2.61 -28.01 18.30
C GLY A 173 -1.67 -29.19 18.04
N ILE A 174 -1.87 -29.95 16.95
CA ILE A 174 -0.96 -30.99 16.52
C ILE A 174 0.07 -30.40 15.55
N THR A 175 1.33 -30.74 15.79
CA THR A 175 2.46 -30.43 14.92
C THR A 175 3.07 -31.73 14.44
N VAL A 176 3.35 -31.84 13.13
CA VAL A 176 4.01 -33.01 12.53
C VAL A 176 5.17 -32.54 11.66
N ARG A 177 6.29 -33.26 11.67
CA ARG A 177 7.35 -33.00 10.70
C ARG A 177 7.08 -33.77 9.40
N CYS A 178 7.07 -33.03 8.30
CA CYS A 178 6.98 -33.54 6.93
C CYS A 178 7.79 -32.59 6.05
N ASN A 179 8.94 -33.03 5.56
CA ASN A 179 9.83 -32.19 4.75
C ASN A 179 9.32 -32.14 3.30
N LEU A 180 8.36 -31.25 3.07
CA LEU A 180 7.70 -31.04 1.77
C LEU A 180 8.73 -30.70 0.68
N LEU A 181 8.62 -31.40 -0.44
CA LEU A 181 9.33 -31.08 -1.68
C LEU A 181 8.53 -30.06 -2.51
N PRO A 182 9.17 -29.32 -3.42
CA PRO A 182 8.50 -28.29 -4.23
C PRO A 182 7.28 -28.78 -5.01
N GLU A 183 7.31 -30.02 -5.51
CA GLU A 183 6.25 -30.66 -6.28
C GLU A 183 5.13 -31.30 -5.44
N ASP A 184 5.31 -31.42 -4.13
CA ASP A 184 4.34 -32.09 -3.28
C ASP A 184 3.03 -31.34 -3.19
N ASP A 185 1.92 -32.04 -3.42
CA ASP A 185 0.59 -31.45 -3.28
C ASP A 185 0.26 -31.19 -1.82
N VAL A 186 0.14 -29.92 -1.44
CA VAL A 186 -0.22 -29.51 -0.07
C VAL A 186 -1.72 -29.48 0.15
N THR A 187 -2.54 -29.61 -0.92
CA THR A 187 -3.99 -29.55 -0.81
C THR A 187 -4.58 -30.77 -0.11
N ILE A 188 -3.81 -31.86 0.03
CA ILE A 188 -4.18 -33.07 0.77
C ILE A 188 -4.32 -32.80 2.27
N PHE A 189 -3.64 -31.78 2.81
CA PHE A 189 -3.67 -31.47 4.24
C PHE A 189 -4.94 -30.69 4.61
N LYS A 190 -5.67 -31.20 5.60
CA LYS A 190 -6.91 -30.63 6.16
C LYS A 190 -6.75 -30.37 7.65
N GLY A 191 -7.57 -29.47 8.19
CA GLY A 191 -7.64 -29.18 9.62
C GLY A 191 -6.89 -27.91 10.04
N GLU A 192 -6.43 -27.88 11.30
CA GLU A 192 -5.93 -26.67 11.96
C GLU A 192 -4.54 -26.85 12.60
N GLY A 193 -3.87 -27.96 12.31
CA GLY A 193 -2.53 -28.23 12.81
C GLY A 193 -1.43 -27.51 12.03
N LYS A 194 -0.19 -27.88 12.33
CA LYS A 194 1.02 -27.32 11.71
C LYS A 194 1.91 -28.44 11.18
N ILE A 195 2.63 -28.12 10.11
CA ILE A 195 3.68 -28.97 9.56
C ILE A 195 5.02 -28.25 9.71
N LEU A 196 5.97 -28.89 10.38
CA LEU A 196 7.37 -28.48 10.33
C LEU A 196 7.98 -29.08 9.07
N THR A 197 8.53 -28.25 8.21
CA THR A 197 9.12 -28.71 6.95
C THR A 197 10.51 -28.13 6.77
N ARG A 198 11.47 -28.99 6.46
CA ARG A 198 12.79 -28.57 5.99
C ARG A 198 12.80 -28.64 4.48
N ASP A 199 13.09 -27.51 3.84
CA ASP A 199 13.19 -27.45 2.38
C ASP A 199 14.43 -28.21 1.86
N PRO A 200 14.52 -28.49 0.54
CA PRO A 200 15.68 -29.19 -0.04
C PRO A 200 17.03 -28.48 0.11
N TRP A 201 17.04 -27.19 0.49
CA TRP A 201 18.23 -26.37 0.69
C TRP A 201 18.61 -26.21 2.16
N GLY A 202 17.86 -26.83 3.07
CA GLY A 202 18.16 -26.93 4.50
C GLY A 202 17.50 -25.86 5.38
N ASN A 203 16.61 -25.01 4.86
CA ASN A 203 15.90 -24.03 5.70
C ASN A 203 14.64 -24.63 6.32
N GLU A 204 14.35 -24.26 7.57
CA GLU A 204 13.17 -24.71 8.30
C GLU A 204 12.02 -23.72 8.11
N HIS A 205 10.83 -24.26 7.82
CA HIS A 205 9.59 -23.51 7.65
C HIS A 205 8.47 -24.14 8.46
N ILE A 206 7.46 -23.33 8.76
CA ILE A 206 6.21 -23.79 9.33
C ILE A 206 5.13 -23.61 8.26
N PHE A 207 4.45 -24.70 7.93
CA PHE A 207 3.27 -24.68 7.09
C PHE A 207 2.02 -24.81 7.98
N ASP A 208 1.20 -23.76 7.98
CA ASP A 208 -0.04 -23.64 8.75
C ASP A 208 -1.22 -24.21 7.94
N VAL A 209 -1.72 -25.37 8.37
CA VAL A 209 -2.78 -26.10 7.65
C VAL A 209 -4.10 -25.34 7.72
N TYR A 210 -4.35 -24.62 8.82
CA TYR A 210 -5.55 -23.79 8.94
C TYR A 210 -5.55 -22.69 7.89
N LYS A 211 -4.45 -21.94 7.77
CA LYS A 211 -4.31 -20.84 6.80
C LYS A 211 -4.33 -21.36 5.36
N ALA A 212 -3.72 -22.51 5.11
CA ALA A 212 -3.79 -23.15 3.80
C ALA A 212 -5.24 -23.43 3.38
N ASN A 213 -6.12 -23.86 4.29
CA ASN A 213 -7.51 -24.18 3.97
C ASN A 213 -8.48 -22.99 4.08
N ASN A 214 -8.16 -21.98 4.89
CA ASN A 214 -9.08 -20.89 5.22
C ASN A 214 -8.63 -19.50 4.74
N GLY A 215 -7.45 -19.38 4.13
CA GLY A 215 -6.86 -18.10 3.74
C GLY A 215 -6.13 -17.38 4.88
N SER A 216 -5.49 -16.26 4.55
CA SER A 216 -4.76 -15.42 5.50
C SER A 216 -5.69 -14.65 6.46
N ASP A 217 -5.16 -14.26 7.62
CA ASP A 217 -5.92 -13.46 8.60
C ASP A 217 -6.23 -12.05 8.11
N PHE A 218 -5.33 -11.48 7.29
CA PHE A 218 -5.38 -10.14 6.74
C PHE A 218 -5.19 -10.19 5.23
N SER A 219 -5.84 -9.28 4.51
CA SER A 219 -5.72 -9.20 3.04
C SER A 219 -4.36 -8.66 2.59
N PHE A 220 -4.11 -8.71 1.29
CA PHE A 220 -2.90 -8.17 0.70
C PHE A 220 -2.75 -6.67 1.02
N SER A 221 -3.81 -5.89 0.81
CA SER A 221 -3.80 -4.46 1.12
C SER A 221 -3.67 -4.18 2.63
N ASP A 222 -4.24 -5.01 3.50
CA ASP A 222 -4.12 -4.86 4.96
C ASP A 222 -2.66 -4.96 5.41
N ILE A 223 -1.91 -5.96 4.95
CA ILE A 223 -0.50 -6.14 5.32
C ILE A 223 0.34 -4.95 4.87
N LEU A 224 0.12 -4.44 3.65
CA LEU A 224 0.81 -3.24 3.17
C LEU A 224 0.53 -2.01 4.07
N ASN A 225 -0.73 -1.80 4.48
CA ASN A 225 -1.09 -0.71 5.39
C ASN A 225 -0.47 -0.89 6.78
N GLN A 226 -0.41 -2.12 7.30
CA GLN A 226 0.26 -2.41 8.57
C GLN A 226 1.75 -2.08 8.52
N GLY A 227 2.43 -2.38 7.41
CA GLY A 227 3.83 -2.02 7.21
C GLY A 227 4.05 -0.51 7.21
N MET A 228 3.20 0.25 6.51
CA MET A 228 3.29 1.73 6.54
C MET A 228 3.05 2.29 7.93
N TYR A 229 2.10 1.73 8.67
CA TYR A 229 1.75 2.25 10.01
C TYR A 229 2.81 1.92 11.07
N LYS A 230 3.40 0.72 11.02
CA LYS A 230 4.39 0.24 12.01
C LYS A 230 5.84 0.36 11.56
N GLU A 231 6.08 0.72 10.30
CA GLU A 231 7.40 0.88 9.67
C GLU A 231 8.29 -0.38 9.74
N PHE A 232 7.71 -1.57 9.52
CA PHE A 232 8.47 -2.82 9.41
C PHE A 232 8.64 -3.27 7.96
N ASP A 233 9.73 -4.02 7.71
CA ASP A 233 10.05 -4.56 6.38
C ASP A 233 9.01 -5.58 5.91
N ILE A 234 8.54 -5.41 4.68
CA ILE A 234 7.59 -6.28 3.98
C ILE A 234 8.23 -6.74 2.67
N SER A 235 8.32 -8.05 2.52
CA SER A 235 8.65 -8.70 1.26
C SER A 235 7.41 -8.82 0.35
N VAL A 236 7.51 -8.20 -0.82
CA VAL A 236 6.45 -8.14 -1.85
C VAL A 236 6.80 -9.14 -2.95
N GLY A 237 6.33 -10.37 -2.77
CA GLY A 237 6.56 -11.47 -3.71
C GLY A 237 5.71 -11.37 -4.96
N CYS A 238 6.24 -11.81 -6.10
CA CYS A 238 5.47 -11.98 -7.33
C CYS A 238 5.86 -13.30 -8.03
N ILE A 239 4.85 -14.09 -8.41
CA ILE A 239 5.00 -15.21 -9.35
C ILE A 239 4.15 -14.92 -10.58
N GLY A 240 4.80 -14.76 -11.72
CA GLY A 240 4.16 -14.45 -13.00
C GLY A 240 4.96 -14.94 -14.20
N ASP A 241 4.44 -14.60 -15.38
CA ASP A 241 5.02 -15.00 -16.67
C ASP A 241 5.92 -13.89 -17.26
N SER A 242 6.05 -13.83 -18.59
CA SER A 242 6.92 -12.89 -19.31
C SER A 242 6.62 -11.43 -19.01
N ILE A 243 5.35 -11.06 -18.80
CA ILE A 243 4.97 -9.67 -18.55
C ILE A 243 5.49 -9.24 -17.18
N SER A 244 5.41 -10.14 -16.19
CA SER A 244 5.84 -9.86 -14.81
C SER A 244 7.34 -10.07 -14.58
N ASP A 245 7.99 -10.92 -15.36
CA ASP A 245 9.46 -10.99 -15.47
C ASP A 245 10.02 -9.62 -15.88
N GLY A 246 9.29 -8.92 -16.75
CA GLY A 246 9.59 -7.53 -17.12
C GLY A 246 9.93 -7.37 -18.58
N ALA A 247 9.44 -8.25 -19.46
CA ALA A 247 9.43 -8.00 -20.90
C ALA A 247 8.29 -7.02 -21.24
N TRP A 248 8.51 -5.77 -21.68
CA TRP A 248 9.78 -5.07 -21.96
C TRP A 248 9.88 -3.78 -21.14
N GLY A 249 10.19 -3.91 -19.85
CA GLY A 249 10.37 -2.79 -18.92
C GLY A 249 11.64 -1.97 -19.19
N LYS A 250 12.63 -2.61 -19.80
CA LYS A 250 13.84 -2.01 -20.36
C LYS A 250 14.31 -2.85 -21.53
N GLN A 251 15.10 -2.26 -22.41
CA GLN A 251 15.46 -2.92 -23.68
C GLN A 251 16.53 -4.02 -23.52
N ASP A 252 17.33 -3.95 -22.46
CA ASP A 252 18.33 -4.96 -22.08
C ASP A 252 17.79 -5.94 -21.00
N TRP A 253 16.47 -6.08 -20.88
CA TRP A 253 15.83 -7.02 -19.94
C TRP A 253 16.34 -8.45 -20.13
N LYS A 254 16.41 -9.19 -19.02
CA LYS A 254 16.83 -10.59 -18.96
C LYS A 254 16.06 -11.32 -17.87
N SER A 255 15.60 -12.53 -18.17
CA SER A 255 14.99 -13.42 -17.18
C SER A 255 15.93 -13.77 -16.01
N PRO A 256 15.37 -14.14 -14.83
CA PRO A 256 16.14 -14.76 -13.75
C PRO A 256 16.85 -16.04 -14.23
N PRO A 257 17.98 -16.43 -13.61
CA PRO A 257 18.69 -17.63 -14.01
C PRO A 257 17.93 -18.90 -13.59
N THR A 258 17.99 -19.91 -14.45
CA THR A 258 17.31 -21.19 -14.30
C THR A 258 18.30 -22.35 -14.26
N ASP A 259 17.83 -23.53 -13.82
CA ASP A 259 18.55 -24.79 -13.91
C ASP A 259 18.20 -25.54 -15.20
N SER A 260 18.76 -26.74 -15.38
CA SER A 260 18.50 -27.60 -16.55
C SER A 260 17.05 -28.02 -16.71
N ASN A 261 16.25 -27.96 -15.65
CA ASN A 261 14.83 -28.33 -15.64
C ASN A 261 13.93 -27.10 -15.82
N GLY A 262 14.51 -25.91 -16.01
CA GLY A 262 13.78 -24.67 -16.18
C GLY A 262 13.22 -24.08 -14.88
N ASN A 263 13.64 -24.59 -13.71
CA ASN A 263 13.28 -23.98 -12.43
C ASN A 263 14.26 -22.86 -12.08
N LEU A 264 13.84 -21.91 -11.26
CA LEU A 264 14.68 -20.84 -10.73
C LEU A 264 15.87 -21.45 -9.97
N SER A 265 17.08 -21.03 -10.32
CA SER A 265 18.30 -21.67 -9.78
C SER A 265 19.08 -20.83 -8.78
N SER A 266 18.74 -19.54 -8.66
CA SER A 266 19.49 -18.58 -7.85
C SER A 266 19.52 -18.91 -6.36
N VAL A 267 20.69 -18.73 -5.75
CA VAL A 267 20.87 -18.76 -4.28
C VAL A 267 20.94 -17.37 -3.65
N ASN A 268 21.18 -16.31 -4.44
CA ASN A 268 21.27 -14.93 -3.96
C ASN A 268 21.11 -13.93 -5.12
N TYR A 269 19.92 -13.84 -5.71
CA TYR A 269 19.63 -12.96 -6.84
C TYR A 269 18.38 -12.14 -6.56
N ASN A 270 18.51 -10.81 -6.63
CA ASN A 270 17.36 -9.91 -6.60
C ASN A 270 17.05 -9.44 -8.02
N HIS A 271 15.95 -9.91 -8.57
CA HIS A 271 15.56 -9.60 -9.94
C HIS A 271 15.18 -8.13 -10.16
N SER A 272 14.73 -7.46 -9.10
CA SER A 272 14.37 -6.03 -9.11
C SER A 272 15.53 -5.10 -8.69
N ALA A 273 16.72 -5.64 -8.37
CA ALA A 273 17.90 -4.82 -8.09
C ALA A 273 18.31 -4.01 -9.34
N PRO A 274 18.84 -2.78 -9.21
CA PRO A 274 19.11 -1.88 -10.34
C PRO A 274 19.87 -2.52 -11.51
N GLU A 275 20.86 -3.35 -11.21
CA GLU A 275 21.74 -4.07 -12.14
C GLU A 275 21.11 -5.32 -12.78
N SER A 276 19.98 -5.80 -12.26
CA SER A 276 19.32 -7.02 -12.70
C SER A 276 18.42 -6.81 -13.92
N GLY A 277 17.98 -7.91 -14.53
CA GLY A 277 17.17 -7.88 -15.75
C GLY A 277 15.75 -7.38 -15.54
N GLY A 278 15.13 -7.66 -14.38
CA GLY A 278 13.77 -7.26 -14.03
C GLY A 278 13.65 -5.95 -13.25
N SER A 279 14.70 -5.12 -13.26
CA SER A 279 14.77 -3.86 -12.49
C SER A 279 13.74 -2.82 -12.90
N HIS A 280 13.09 -3.03 -14.05
CA HIS A 280 12.06 -2.19 -14.65
C HIS A 280 10.77 -2.98 -14.95
N SER A 281 10.61 -4.14 -14.31
CA SER A 281 9.32 -4.82 -14.29
C SER A 281 8.28 -3.93 -13.60
N TRP A 282 7.01 -4.10 -13.94
CA TRP A 282 5.92 -3.41 -13.25
C TRP A 282 5.93 -3.69 -11.73
N VAL A 283 6.45 -4.85 -11.30
CA VAL A 283 6.66 -5.19 -9.88
C VAL A 283 7.68 -4.26 -9.21
N ALA A 284 8.79 -3.96 -9.89
CA ALA A 284 9.79 -3.00 -9.40
C ALA A 284 9.22 -1.58 -9.34
N HIS A 285 8.44 -1.17 -10.34
CA HIS A 285 7.76 0.14 -10.34
C HIS A 285 6.70 0.26 -9.25
N PHE A 286 5.95 -0.83 -9.00
CA PHE A 286 4.97 -0.89 -7.92
C PHE A 286 5.65 -0.74 -6.55
N ALA A 287 6.73 -1.50 -6.30
CA ALA A 287 7.49 -1.38 -5.05
C ALA A 287 8.15 0.00 -4.89
N TYR A 288 8.61 0.62 -5.98
CA TYR A 288 9.06 2.02 -5.96
C TYR A 288 7.95 2.97 -5.52
N GLY A 289 6.74 2.82 -6.08
CA GLY A 289 5.57 3.62 -5.70
C GLY A 289 5.14 3.43 -4.24
N LEU A 290 5.17 2.19 -3.74
CA LEU A 290 4.93 1.89 -2.33
C LEU A 290 5.92 2.61 -1.41
N ASN A 291 7.21 2.53 -1.72
CA ASN A 291 8.24 3.21 -0.93
C ASN A 291 8.14 4.74 -1.04
N LEU A 292 7.78 5.29 -2.21
CA LEU A 292 7.52 6.72 -2.37
C LEU A 292 6.38 7.21 -1.46
N ILE A 293 5.33 6.40 -1.31
CA ILE A 293 4.23 6.68 -0.37
C ILE A 293 4.73 6.61 1.09
N ALA A 294 5.55 5.61 1.41
CA ALA A 294 6.13 5.41 2.75
C ALA A 294 7.12 6.51 3.16
N GLU A 295 7.67 7.28 2.22
CA GLU A 295 8.55 8.42 2.53
C GLU A 295 7.89 9.48 3.42
N ARG A 296 6.55 9.50 3.50
CA ARG A 296 5.81 10.38 4.40
C ARG A 296 6.06 10.07 5.88
N VAL A 297 6.41 8.83 6.21
CA VAL A 297 6.57 8.36 7.59
C VAL A 297 7.99 7.89 7.88
N THR A 298 8.70 7.33 6.89
CA THR A 298 10.00 6.70 7.14
C THR A 298 11.02 6.98 6.04
N SER A 299 12.30 7.02 6.41
CA SER A 299 13.42 7.10 5.46
C SER A 299 13.88 5.73 4.97
N LYS A 300 13.40 4.65 5.62
CA LYS A 300 13.72 3.27 5.24
C LYS A 300 12.88 2.84 4.05
N LYS A 301 13.48 2.08 3.13
CA LYS A 301 12.71 1.32 2.15
C LYS A 301 12.18 0.08 2.85
N ILE A 302 10.89 0.09 3.17
CA ILE A 302 10.24 -1.01 3.90
C ILE A 302 9.59 -2.03 2.95
N PHE A 303 9.33 -1.67 1.70
CA PHE A 303 8.75 -2.59 0.71
C PHE A 303 9.83 -3.16 -0.20
N HIS A 304 10.07 -4.45 -0.10
CA HIS A 304 11.16 -5.16 -0.77
C HIS A 304 10.59 -6.08 -1.87
N PRO A 305 10.77 -5.77 -3.15
CA PRO A 305 10.24 -6.62 -4.22
C PRO A 305 11.00 -7.95 -4.32
N CYS A 306 10.28 -9.05 -4.36
CA CYS A 306 10.78 -10.41 -4.55
C CYS A 306 10.15 -11.02 -5.80
N ASN A 307 10.67 -10.64 -6.98
CA ASN A 307 10.09 -11.07 -8.25
C ASN A 307 10.66 -12.43 -8.69
N CYS A 308 9.79 -13.45 -8.70
CA CYS A 308 10.02 -14.83 -9.11
C CYS A 308 9.25 -15.17 -10.40
N SER A 309 9.12 -14.19 -11.30
CA SER A 309 8.48 -14.37 -12.60
C SER A 309 9.47 -14.83 -13.66
N LEU A 310 9.00 -15.63 -14.62
CA LEU A 310 9.85 -16.15 -15.69
C LEU A 310 9.12 -16.21 -17.03
N SER A 311 9.75 -15.66 -18.07
CA SER A 311 9.24 -15.67 -19.43
C SER A 311 8.95 -17.07 -19.98
N GLY A 312 7.81 -17.21 -20.66
CA GLY A 312 7.35 -18.47 -21.27
C GLY A 312 6.76 -19.50 -20.31
N GLN A 313 6.73 -19.23 -19.00
CA GLN A 313 6.22 -20.16 -18.00
C GLN A 313 4.72 -20.10 -17.83
N LYS A 314 4.18 -21.16 -17.23
CA LYS A 314 2.74 -21.45 -17.15
C LYS A 314 2.36 -21.84 -15.73
N LEU A 315 1.10 -21.61 -15.38
CA LEU A 315 0.54 -22.13 -14.14
C LEU A 315 0.16 -23.61 -14.29
N ILE A 316 -0.43 -23.98 -15.42
CA ILE A 316 -1.07 -25.30 -15.62
C ILE A 316 -0.07 -26.47 -15.69
N ASN A 317 1.22 -26.20 -15.94
CA ASN A 317 2.27 -27.24 -15.92
C ASN A 317 2.93 -27.39 -14.53
N GLY A 318 2.37 -26.74 -13.50
CA GLY A 318 2.87 -26.73 -12.13
C GLY A 318 4.17 -25.95 -11.94
N TRP A 319 4.65 -25.18 -12.95
CA TRP A 319 5.89 -24.41 -12.80
C TRP A 319 5.78 -23.40 -11.67
N ALA A 320 4.71 -22.61 -11.64
CA ALA A 320 4.47 -21.60 -10.59
C ALA A 320 4.44 -22.23 -9.19
N TYR A 321 3.78 -23.39 -9.07
CA TYR A 321 3.63 -24.13 -7.83
C TYR A 321 4.97 -24.61 -7.26
N ARG A 322 5.84 -25.18 -8.10
CA ARG A 322 7.19 -25.62 -7.68
C ARG A 322 8.12 -24.43 -7.45
N ASN A 323 8.01 -23.39 -8.29
CA ASN A 323 8.91 -22.25 -8.26
C ASN A 323 8.58 -21.22 -7.18
N PHE A 324 7.50 -21.41 -6.44
CA PHE A 324 7.34 -20.81 -5.12
C PHE A 324 8.53 -21.17 -4.22
N ASP A 325 8.81 -22.46 -4.06
CA ASP A 325 9.89 -22.96 -3.21
C ASP A 325 11.27 -22.60 -3.79
N TYR A 326 11.52 -22.90 -5.07
CA TYR A 326 12.80 -22.56 -5.74
C TYR A 326 13.07 -21.05 -5.76
N GLY A 327 12.04 -20.23 -5.90
CA GLY A 327 12.15 -18.78 -5.99
C GLY A 327 12.42 -18.13 -4.64
N PHE A 328 11.69 -18.54 -3.60
CA PHE A 328 11.70 -17.87 -2.30
C PHE A 328 12.59 -18.57 -1.27
N PHE A 329 12.52 -19.90 -1.15
CA PHE A 329 13.22 -20.63 -0.09
C PHE A 329 14.70 -20.84 -0.41
N LYS A 330 15.03 -21.08 -1.68
CA LYS A 330 16.43 -21.20 -2.11
C LYS A 330 17.19 -19.87 -2.08
N ASN A 331 16.48 -18.76 -2.24
CA ASN A 331 17.08 -17.47 -2.57
C ASN A 331 17.29 -16.59 -1.34
N LYS A 332 18.55 -16.43 -0.94
CA LYS A 332 18.97 -15.58 0.17
C LYS A 332 18.63 -14.11 -0.01
N ALA A 333 18.61 -13.61 -1.24
CA ALA A 333 18.23 -12.24 -1.52
C ALA A 333 16.75 -11.96 -1.16
N TYR A 334 15.92 -13.00 -1.10
CA TYR A 334 14.51 -12.94 -0.70
C TYR A 334 14.29 -13.52 0.71
N GLY A 335 15.37 -13.71 1.49
CA GLY A 335 15.32 -14.10 2.88
C GLY A 335 15.17 -15.59 3.15
N ASN A 336 15.28 -16.46 2.13
CA ASN A 336 15.10 -17.91 2.26
C ASN A 336 13.77 -18.29 2.92
N LYS A 337 12.70 -17.52 2.69
CA LYS A 337 11.37 -17.70 3.30
C LYS A 337 10.28 -17.25 2.35
N ALA A 338 9.04 -17.65 2.63
CA ALA A 338 7.88 -17.15 1.88
C ALA A 338 7.76 -15.62 2.04
N PRO A 339 7.31 -14.91 1.00
CA PRO A 339 7.12 -13.47 1.09
C PRO A 339 5.93 -13.14 2.02
N ASP A 340 5.94 -11.96 2.62
CA ASP A 340 4.87 -11.52 3.53
C ASP A 340 3.55 -11.31 2.73
N VAL A 341 3.68 -10.80 1.50
CA VAL A 341 2.59 -10.75 0.53
C VAL A 341 3.00 -11.37 -0.80
N LEU A 342 2.09 -12.08 -1.47
CA LEU A 342 2.33 -12.71 -2.76
C LEU A 342 1.34 -12.20 -3.81
N ILE A 343 1.86 -11.74 -4.94
CA ILE A 343 1.09 -11.44 -6.14
C ILE A 343 1.21 -12.62 -7.12
N ILE A 344 0.08 -13.17 -7.53
CA ILE A 344 0.00 -14.17 -8.58
C ILE A 344 -0.51 -13.48 -9.85
N SER A 345 0.36 -13.37 -10.85
CA SER A 345 0.09 -12.68 -12.13
C SER A 345 0.28 -13.58 -13.35
N MET A 346 0.24 -14.90 -13.14
CA MET A 346 0.21 -15.89 -14.23
C MET A 346 -1.09 -15.82 -15.03
N GLY A 347 -1.02 -16.22 -16.30
CA GLY A 347 -2.18 -16.63 -17.08
C GLY A 347 -2.01 -16.53 -18.59
N TRP A 348 -1.10 -15.68 -19.08
CA TRP A 348 -1.01 -15.40 -20.52
C TRP A 348 -0.56 -16.61 -21.34
N ASN A 349 0.35 -17.43 -20.80
CA ASN A 349 0.89 -18.59 -21.52
C ASN A 349 0.06 -19.87 -21.35
N ASP A 350 -1.01 -19.84 -20.54
CA ASP A 350 -1.82 -21.00 -20.18
C ASP A 350 -2.86 -21.29 -21.27
N ASN A 351 -2.65 -22.38 -22.02
CA ASN A 351 -3.66 -22.88 -22.94
C ASN A 351 -4.59 -23.85 -22.19
N VAL A 352 -5.72 -23.34 -21.73
CA VAL A 352 -6.64 -24.05 -20.84
C VAL A 352 -7.58 -24.96 -21.63
N GLY A 353 -7.48 -26.27 -21.38
CA GLY A 353 -8.42 -27.27 -21.89
C GLY A 353 -9.60 -27.48 -20.95
N ASP A 354 -9.32 -27.73 -19.66
CA ASP A 354 -10.33 -27.85 -18.59
C ASP A 354 -10.15 -26.71 -17.57
N PHE A 355 -11.19 -25.90 -17.41
CA PHE A 355 -11.20 -24.80 -16.44
C PHE A 355 -11.10 -25.27 -15.00
N SER A 356 -11.53 -26.50 -14.71
CA SER A 356 -11.43 -27.12 -13.38
C SER A 356 -9.97 -27.39 -13.00
N ASP A 357 -9.14 -27.83 -13.95
CA ASP A 357 -7.71 -28.04 -13.73
C ASP A 357 -6.95 -26.73 -13.57
N TYR A 358 -7.37 -25.70 -14.31
CA TYR A 358 -6.80 -24.37 -14.18
C TYR A 358 -7.15 -23.74 -12.82
N LEU A 359 -8.42 -23.86 -12.39
CA LEU A 359 -8.87 -23.47 -11.05
C LEU A 359 -8.11 -24.23 -9.96
N ARG A 360 -7.91 -25.55 -10.13
CA ARG A 360 -7.12 -26.37 -9.18
C ARG A 360 -5.67 -25.90 -9.09
N SER A 361 -5.07 -25.47 -10.19
CA SER A 361 -3.70 -24.96 -10.19
C SER A 361 -3.57 -23.65 -9.39
N PHE A 362 -4.59 -22.77 -9.46
CA PHE A 362 -4.67 -21.61 -8.56
C PHE A 362 -4.90 -22.01 -7.11
N ASP A 363 -5.85 -22.92 -6.85
CA ASP A 363 -6.12 -23.43 -5.50
C ASP A 363 -4.84 -23.93 -4.84
N SER A 364 -4.10 -24.83 -5.50
CA SER A 364 -2.86 -25.37 -4.97
C SER A 364 -1.84 -24.28 -4.63
N LEU A 365 -1.61 -23.31 -5.52
CA LEU A 365 -0.65 -22.23 -5.27
C LEU A 365 -1.10 -21.27 -4.16
N ILE A 366 -2.40 -20.93 -4.11
CA ILE A 366 -2.96 -20.08 -3.05
C ILE A 366 -2.84 -20.78 -1.69
N LYS A 367 -3.25 -22.05 -1.59
CA LYS A 367 -3.14 -22.83 -0.36
C LYS A 367 -1.69 -22.97 0.09
N LYS A 368 -0.76 -23.19 -0.85
CA LYS A 368 0.68 -23.24 -0.55
C LYS A 368 1.16 -21.92 0.05
N ALA A 369 0.89 -20.80 -0.62
CA ALA A 369 1.33 -19.49 -0.19
C ALA A 369 0.73 -19.09 1.18
N CYS A 370 -0.59 -19.26 1.35
CA CYS A 370 -1.27 -18.99 2.62
C CYS A 370 -0.77 -19.89 3.76
N GLY A 371 -0.51 -21.17 3.48
CA GLY A 371 0.03 -22.11 4.46
C GLY A 371 1.42 -21.70 4.94
N TYR A 372 2.27 -21.19 4.05
CA TYR A 372 3.57 -20.61 4.44
C TYR A 372 3.49 -19.18 4.99
N GLY A 373 2.29 -18.63 5.15
CA GLY A 373 2.05 -17.35 5.82
C GLY A 373 1.93 -16.13 4.92
N SER A 374 1.99 -16.28 3.59
CA SER A 374 1.81 -15.17 2.66
C SER A 374 0.34 -14.75 2.58
N SER A 375 0.10 -13.44 2.53
CA SER A 375 -1.20 -12.90 2.11
C SER A 375 -1.23 -12.73 0.59
N VAL A 376 -2.25 -13.28 -0.08
CA VAL A 376 -2.23 -13.46 -1.55
C VAL A 376 -3.15 -12.47 -2.26
N SER A 377 -2.68 -11.94 -3.40
CA SER A 377 -3.48 -11.20 -4.36
C SER A 377 -3.32 -11.77 -5.77
N ILE A 378 -4.42 -11.73 -6.53
CA ILE A 378 -4.49 -12.17 -7.92
C ILE A 378 -4.51 -10.92 -8.81
N VAL A 379 -3.64 -10.87 -9.82
CA VAL A 379 -3.51 -9.70 -10.70
C VAL A 379 -3.62 -10.11 -12.16
N SER A 380 -4.52 -9.47 -12.90
CA SER A 380 -4.57 -9.52 -14.36
C SER A 380 -3.86 -8.29 -14.91
N VAL A 381 -2.73 -8.51 -15.58
CA VAL A 381 -1.88 -7.41 -16.08
C VAL A 381 -2.29 -6.91 -17.46
N ASN A 382 -2.85 -7.79 -18.30
CA ASN A 382 -3.18 -7.50 -19.68
C ASN A 382 -4.38 -8.39 -20.10
N GLN A 383 -5.37 -7.78 -20.75
CA GLN A 383 -6.54 -8.46 -21.32
C GLN A 383 -6.87 -7.88 -22.71
N ASN A 384 -5.86 -7.42 -23.45
CA ASN A 384 -6.04 -6.78 -24.76
C ASN A 384 -6.53 -7.75 -25.86
N ASP A 385 -6.52 -9.06 -25.61
CA ASP A 385 -7.02 -10.09 -26.52
C ASP A 385 -8.29 -10.75 -25.97
N PHE A 386 -9.29 -10.93 -26.84
CA PHE A 386 -10.60 -11.50 -26.51
C PHE A 386 -10.54 -12.82 -25.74
N LYS A 387 -9.68 -13.77 -26.15
CA LYS A 387 -9.62 -15.08 -25.50
C LYS A 387 -9.02 -14.99 -24.11
N HIS A 388 -8.02 -14.13 -23.94
CA HIS A 388 -7.40 -13.90 -22.63
C HIS A 388 -8.36 -13.16 -21.70
N THR A 389 -9.11 -12.17 -22.20
CA THR A 389 -10.19 -11.54 -21.43
C THR A 389 -11.19 -12.57 -20.93
N ALA A 390 -11.65 -13.48 -21.81
CA ALA A 390 -12.59 -14.53 -21.44
C ALA A 390 -11.99 -15.50 -20.41
N LEU A 391 -10.74 -15.91 -20.58
CA LEU A 391 -10.04 -16.80 -19.66
C LEU A 391 -9.88 -16.19 -18.26
N GLU A 392 -9.35 -14.97 -18.20
CA GLU A 392 -9.13 -14.21 -16.96
C GLU A 392 -10.43 -14.04 -16.16
N ASN A 393 -11.53 -13.71 -16.85
CA ASN A 393 -12.85 -13.54 -16.24
C ASN A 393 -13.58 -14.85 -15.91
N SER A 394 -13.11 -16.00 -16.41
CA SER A 394 -13.70 -17.30 -16.10
C SER A 394 -13.15 -17.91 -14.81
N VAL A 395 -11.94 -17.51 -14.38
CA VAL A 395 -11.27 -18.07 -13.20
C VAL A 395 -10.82 -16.97 -12.25
N LYS A 396 -9.86 -16.13 -12.65
CA LYS A 396 -9.16 -15.20 -11.75
C LYS A 396 -10.10 -14.20 -11.07
N SER A 397 -11.06 -13.65 -11.80
CA SER A 397 -12.05 -12.71 -11.25
C SER A 397 -12.98 -13.33 -10.19
N SER A 398 -13.16 -14.66 -10.22
CA SER A 398 -14.03 -15.40 -9.31
C SER A 398 -13.31 -15.93 -8.07
N LEU A 399 -11.98 -16.00 -8.08
CA LEU A 399 -11.19 -16.53 -6.95
C LEU A 399 -11.51 -15.86 -5.60
N PRO A 400 -11.71 -14.53 -5.49
CA PRO A 400 -12.05 -13.90 -4.21
C PRO A 400 -13.33 -14.42 -3.55
N ILE A 401 -14.23 -15.07 -4.30
CA ILE A 401 -15.48 -15.66 -3.76
C ILE A 401 -15.17 -16.92 -2.94
N TYR A 402 -14.13 -17.66 -3.32
CA TYR A 402 -13.82 -18.97 -2.75
C TYR A 402 -12.82 -18.92 -1.60
N TYR A 403 -12.06 -17.83 -1.48
CA TYR A 403 -11.00 -17.70 -0.48
C TYR A 403 -11.15 -16.43 0.33
N LYS A 404 -11.04 -16.56 1.65
CA LYS A 404 -11.05 -15.44 2.58
C LYS A 404 -9.84 -14.53 2.31
N ASN A 405 -10.07 -13.22 2.33
CA ASN A 405 -9.04 -12.17 2.28
C ASN A 405 -8.13 -12.20 1.02
N ILE A 406 -8.56 -12.87 -0.04
CA ILE A 406 -7.91 -12.79 -1.35
C ILE A 406 -8.48 -11.61 -2.14
N GLU A 407 -7.60 -10.79 -2.70
CA GLU A 407 -7.96 -9.62 -3.48
C GLU A 407 -7.63 -9.85 -4.96
N TYR A 408 -8.55 -9.45 -5.86
CA TYR A 408 -8.35 -9.47 -7.30
C TYR A 408 -8.23 -8.06 -7.85
N TYR A 409 -7.21 -7.81 -8.68
CA TYR A 409 -7.01 -6.55 -9.38
C TYR A 409 -6.88 -6.76 -10.88
N ASP A 410 -7.77 -6.11 -11.64
CA ASP A 410 -7.65 -5.99 -13.08
C ASP A 410 -6.96 -4.68 -13.45
N LEU A 411 -5.80 -4.77 -14.09
CA LEU A 411 -4.98 -3.63 -14.49
C LEU A 411 -5.11 -3.34 -16.00
N SER A 412 -5.76 -4.20 -16.78
CA SER A 412 -5.80 -4.05 -18.24
C SER A 412 -6.59 -2.82 -18.66
N GLY A 413 -7.73 -2.51 -18.02
CA GLY A 413 -8.52 -1.33 -18.36
C GLY A 413 -7.76 -0.01 -18.12
N TYR A 414 -6.91 0.03 -17.09
CA TYR A 414 -6.05 1.19 -16.85
C TYR A 414 -4.95 1.30 -17.91
N LEU A 415 -4.29 0.18 -18.25
CA LEU A 415 -3.29 0.12 -19.32
C LEU A 415 -3.88 0.52 -20.68
N GLU A 416 -5.05 -0.02 -21.03
CA GLU A 416 -5.77 0.26 -22.26
C GLU A 416 -6.06 1.76 -22.39
N LYS A 417 -6.70 2.35 -21.37
CA LYS A 417 -7.08 3.78 -21.41
C LYS A 417 -5.86 4.71 -21.51
N VAL A 418 -4.77 4.41 -20.82
CA VAL A 418 -3.54 5.20 -20.91
C VAL A 418 -2.85 5.01 -22.27
N SER A 419 -2.77 3.78 -22.77
CA SER A 419 -2.10 3.46 -24.04
C SER A 419 -2.85 3.96 -25.28
N THR A 420 -4.14 4.28 -25.13
CA THR A 420 -5.01 4.78 -26.20
C THR A 420 -5.37 6.27 -26.05
N SER A 421 -4.73 6.98 -25.10
CA SER A 421 -5.03 8.41 -24.82
C SER A 421 -4.80 9.33 -26.03
N LYS A 422 -3.88 8.95 -26.93
CA LYS A 422 -3.60 9.66 -28.20
C LYS A 422 -3.40 8.67 -29.34
N ILE A 423 -3.73 9.09 -30.57
CA ILE A 423 -3.63 8.26 -31.80
C ILE A 423 -2.23 7.62 -31.99
N GLY A 424 -1.15 8.25 -31.53
CA GLY A 424 0.21 7.73 -31.63
C GLY A 424 0.75 6.98 -30.40
N ASP A 425 0.00 6.93 -29.30
CA ASP A 425 0.46 6.29 -28.06
C ASP A 425 0.61 4.77 -28.16
N PRO A 426 -0.26 4.02 -28.86
CA PRO A 426 -0.09 2.56 -28.96
C PRO A 426 1.29 2.14 -29.46
N ASN A 427 1.92 2.90 -30.37
CA ASN A 427 3.27 2.61 -30.83
C ASN A 427 4.32 2.69 -29.70
N ARG A 428 4.17 3.63 -28.75
CA ARG A 428 5.11 3.75 -27.62
C ARG A 428 4.93 2.65 -26.57
N PHE A 429 3.72 2.10 -26.48
CA PHE A 429 3.38 1.06 -25.53
C PHE A 429 3.65 -0.34 -26.06
N TYR A 430 3.60 -0.54 -27.38
CA TYR A 430 3.57 -1.88 -27.97
C TYR A 430 4.59 -2.11 -29.09
N THR A 431 5.31 -1.09 -29.59
CA THR A 431 6.33 -1.29 -30.62
C THR A 431 7.71 -1.50 -30.01
N LYS A 432 8.32 -2.65 -30.29
CA LYS A 432 9.69 -2.99 -29.87
C LYS A 432 10.73 -2.17 -30.65
N ASN A 433 11.96 -2.13 -30.15
CA ASN A 433 13.10 -1.47 -30.83
C ASN A 433 13.36 -1.95 -32.27
N ASN A 434 12.97 -3.19 -32.60
CA ASN A 434 13.09 -3.74 -33.95
C ASN A 434 11.89 -3.40 -34.87
N GLY A 435 10.97 -2.54 -34.41
CA GLY A 435 9.77 -2.13 -35.15
C GLY A 435 8.60 -3.10 -35.09
N VAL A 436 8.74 -4.25 -34.40
CA VAL A 436 7.65 -5.24 -34.28
C VAL A 436 6.62 -4.75 -33.26
N PHE A 437 5.35 -4.75 -33.68
CA PHE A 437 4.21 -4.45 -32.82
C PHE A 437 3.82 -5.68 -31.99
N ASP A 438 3.79 -5.52 -30.67
CA ASP A 438 3.52 -6.56 -29.67
C ASP A 438 2.64 -6.00 -28.54
N VAL A 439 1.34 -6.33 -28.60
CA VAL A 439 0.35 -5.91 -27.61
C VAL A 439 0.38 -6.75 -26.32
N VAL A 440 1.14 -7.84 -26.31
CA VAL A 440 1.25 -8.76 -25.18
C VAL A 440 2.24 -8.24 -24.16
N HIS A 441 3.40 -7.76 -24.63
CA HIS A 441 4.53 -7.35 -23.80
C HIS A 441 4.71 -5.83 -23.87
N PRO A 442 4.10 -5.06 -22.95
CA PRO A 442 4.20 -3.63 -23.00
C PRO A 442 5.64 -3.16 -22.84
N GLN A 443 5.98 -2.12 -23.59
CA GLN A 443 7.25 -1.40 -23.57
C GLN A 443 7.42 -0.66 -22.22
N PRO A 444 8.57 0.02 -21.96
CA PRO A 444 8.88 0.53 -20.62
C PRO A 444 7.78 1.40 -19.99
N ILE A 445 7.13 2.24 -20.78
CA ILE A 445 6.01 3.06 -20.31
C ILE A 445 4.77 2.25 -19.93
N GLY A 446 4.52 1.14 -20.61
CA GLY A 446 3.45 0.21 -20.30
C GLY A 446 3.72 -0.53 -18.98
N GLN A 447 4.95 -0.95 -18.72
CA GLN A 447 5.34 -1.55 -17.44
C GLN A 447 5.21 -0.56 -16.26
N ILE A 448 5.61 0.71 -16.47
CA ILE A 448 5.34 1.80 -15.52
C ILE A 448 3.84 1.97 -15.27
N THR A 449 3.04 1.89 -16.33
CA THR A 449 1.58 2.05 -16.27
C THR A 449 0.94 0.90 -15.49
N ILE A 450 1.35 -0.34 -15.70
CA ILE A 450 0.85 -1.50 -14.93
C ILE A 450 1.18 -1.33 -13.44
N GLY A 451 2.42 -1.00 -13.09
CA GLY A 451 2.83 -0.79 -11.69
C GLY A 451 2.08 0.37 -11.02
N SER A 452 1.88 1.46 -11.78
CA SER A 452 1.06 2.60 -11.35
C SER A 452 -0.42 2.20 -11.18
N GLY A 453 -0.93 1.32 -12.03
CA GLY A 453 -2.30 0.80 -11.99
C GLY A 453 -2.59 0.08 -10.68
N LEU A 454 -1.74 -0.87 -10.28
CA LEU A 454 -1.92 -1.58 -9.02
C LEU A 454 -1.85 -0.63 -7.82
N LEU A 455 -0.91 0.32 -7.84
CA LEU A 455 -0.81 1.34 -6.80
C LEU A 455 -2.09 2.18 -6.68
N CYS A 456 -2.68 2.56 -7.81
CA CYS A 456 -3.93 3.32 -7.84
C CYS A 456 -5.12 2.49 -7.34
N SER A 457 -5.22 1.23 -7.73
CA SER A 457 -6.26 0.31 -7.25
C SER A 457 -6.24 0.17 -5.72
N LEU A 458 -5.07 0.28 -5.10
CA LEU A 458 -4.91 0.18 -3.65
C LEU A 458 -5.17 1.49 -2.90
N PHE A 459 -4.68 2.62 -3.41
CA PHE A 459 -4.45 3.83 -2.60
C PHE A 459 -5.12 5.12 -3.09
N ARG A 460 -5.94 5.08 -4.14
CA ARG A 460 -6.80 6.21 -4.51
C ARG A 460 -7.67 6.67 -3.33
N ASN A 461 -7.73 7.99 -3.12
CA ASN A 461 -8.31 8.72 -1.98
C ASN A 461 -7.84 8.29 -0.57
N LYS A 462 -6.88 7.36 -0.47
CA LYS A 462 -6.18 7.01 0.77
C LYS A 462 -4.89 7.81 0.89
N PHE A 463 -3.97 7.62 -0.05
CA PHE A 463 -2.65 8.28 -0.13
C PHE A 463 -2.34 8.90 -1.50
N ILE A 464 -3.21 8.68 -2.50
CA ILE A 464 -3.18 9.28 -3.83
C ILE A 464 -4.50 10.04 -3.99
N LYS A 465 -4.45 11.35 -4.22
CA LYS A 465 -5.68 12.16 -4.29
C LYS A 465 -6.31 12.06 -5.67
N ASP A 466 -7.58 11.66 -5.75
CA ASP A 466 -8.34 11.82 -7.00
C ASP A 466 -8.62 13.31 -7.24
N VAL A 467 -8.31 13.77 -8.45
CA VAL A 467 -8.47 15.16 -8.86
C VAL A 467 -9.40 15.26 -10.07
N GLY A 468 -10.25 16.27 -10.03
CA GLY A 468 -11.24 16.59 -11.05
C GLY A 468 -11.31 18.10 -11.24
N ASP A 469 -12.30 18.56 -12.01
CA ASP A 469 -12.50 19.99 -12.21
C ASP A 469 -12.79 20.72 -10.89
N ASN A 470 -12.18 21.88 -10.73
CA ASN A 470 -12.29 22.76 -9.57
C ASN A 470 -11.85 22.20 -8.21
N VAL A 471 -11.11 21.08 -8.18
CA VAL A 471 -10.56 20.52 -6.93
C VAL A 471 -9.40 21.38 -6.42
N LEU A 472 -9.42 21.72 -5.13
CA LEU A 472 -8.29 22.33 -4.41
C LEU A 472 -7.74 21.31 -3.40
N LEU A 473 -6.46 20.98 -3.52
CA LEU A 473 -5.73 20.20 -2.54
C LEU A 473 -4.92 21.13 -1.65
N GLN A 474 -5.34 21.20 -0.38
CA GLN A 474 -4.69 22.01 0.64
C GLN A 474 -3.99 21.12 1.68
N PRO A 475 -2.66 21.25 1.84
CA PRO A 475 -1.88 20.45 2.81
C PRO A 475 -2.30 20.64 4.27
N SER A 476 -2.80 21.83 4.65
CA SER A 476 -3.18 22.10 6.04
C SER A 476 -4.37 21.28 6.55
N THR A 477 -5.16 20.67 5.65
CA THR A 477 -6.28 19.78 5.99
C THR A 477 -6.11 18.37 5.43
N ASN A 478 -5.06 18.11 4.65
CA ASN A 478 -4.84 16.84 3.95
C ASN A 478 -3.34 16.49 3.84
N ASP A 479 -2.65 16.47 4.97
CA ASP A 479 -1.22 16.16 5.06
C ASP A 479 -0.86 14.77 4.50
N LYS A 480 -1.77 13.79 4.58
CA LYS A 480 -1.58 12.43 4.04
C LYS A 480 -1.24 12.34 2.55
N TYR A 481 -1.41 13.42 1.78
CA TYR A 481 -1.07 13.45 0.36
C TYR A 481 0.29 14.08 0.05
N VAL A 482 0.92 14.77 1.01
CA VAL A 482 2.19 15.48 0.82
C VAL A 482 3.32 14.77 1.56
N SER A 483 4.51 14.71 0.95
CA SER A 483 5.75 14.36 1.65
C SER A 483 6.76 15.50 1.50
N CYS A 484 7.72 15.61 2.42
CA CYS A 484 8.84 16.53 2.33
C CYS A 484 10.13 15.81 2.72
N VAL A 485 11.09 15.79 1.80
CA VAL A 485 12.33 15.01 1.91
C VAL A 485 13.54 15.91 1.74
N GLY A 486 14.46 15.88 2.71
CA GLY A 486 15.79 16.52 2.63
C GLY A 486 16.67 15.89 1.56
N TYR A 487 17.28 16.72 0.72
CA TYR A 487 18.12 16.27 -0.39
C TYR A 487 19.45 15.67 0.07
N THR A 488 20.07 16.28 1.08
CA THR A 488 21.40 15.87 1.55
C THR A 488 21.29 14.81 2.64
N THR A 489 20.36 15.01 3.59
CA THR A 489 20.20 14.14 4.75
C THR A 489 19.31 12.94 4.48
N GLY A 490 18.36 13.06 3.53
CA GLY A 490 17.25 12.12 3.39
C GLY A 490 16.22 12.22 4.52
N ASN A 491 16.26 13.25 5.37
CA ASN A 491 15.31 13.43 6.47
C ASN A 491 13.89 13.61 5.94
N ARG A 492 12.90 13.15 6.73
CA ARG A 492 11.49 13.35 6.46
C ARG A 492 10.97 14.46 7.36
N TYR A 493 10.36 15.47 6.76
CA TYR A 493 9.83 16.62 7.49
C TYR A 493 8.31 16.50 7.58
N SER A 494 7.78 16.56 8.81
CA SER A 494 6.34 16.54 9.06
C SER A 494 5.78 17.96 9.15
N PRO A 495 4.56 18.21 8.63
CA PRO A 495 4.00 19.55 8.63
C PRO A 495 3.56 19.97 10.03
N LYS A 496 3.83 21.22 10.38
CA LYS A 496 3.27 21.92 11.55
C LYS A 496 2.27 22.98 11.07
N TYR A 497 1.32 23.35 11.92
CA TYR A 497 0.24 24.25 11.55
C TYR A 497 0.28 25.55 12.35
N TYR A 498 0.34 26.67 11.64
CA TYR A 498 0.42 28.02 12.21
C TYR A 498 -0.77 28.87 11.75
N ASN A 499 -1.04 29.96 12.46
CA ASN A 499 -2.04 30.93 12.01
C ASN A 499 -1.56 31.57 10.72
N ALA A 500 -2.42 31.60 9.71
CA ALA A 500 -2.15 32.29 8.46
C ALA A 500 -2.68 33.73 8.55
N GLY A 501 -1.91 34.69 8.06
CA GLY A 501 -2.41 36.05 7.85
C GLY A 501 -1.41 36.96 7.16
N GLY A 502 -1.85 38.17 6.81
CA GLY A 502 -1.00 39.22 6.22
C GLY A 502 -1.28 39.52 4.74
N ASN A 503 -2.11 38.70 4.09
CA ASN A 503 -2.71 38.98 2.79
C ASN A 503 -4.05 38.24 2.64
N ASN A 504 -4.79 38.54 1.57
CA ASN A 504 -6.16 38.05 1.41
C ASN A 504 -6.24 36.51 1.30
N LEU A 505 -5.22 35.86 0.74
CA LEU A 505 -5.16 34.38 0.69
C LEU A 505 -4.92 33.81 2.09
N LEU A 506 -3.88 34.27 2.76
CA LEU A 506 -3.50 33.76 4.09
C LEU A 506 -4.62 33.99 5.11
N ASP A 507 -5.24 35.18 5.10
CA ASP A 507 -6.36 35.52 6.00
C ASP A 507 -7.56 34.58 5.76
N SER A 508 -7.79 34.16 4.51
CA SER A 508 -8.86 33.23 4.16
C SER A 508 -8.59 31.77 4.54
N MET A 509 -7.30 31.38 4.61
CA MET A 509 -6.92 30.00 4.93
C MET A 509 -7.11 29.70 6.42
N GLY A 510 -6.98 30.70 7.28
CA GLY A 510 -6.99 30.59 8.75
C GLY A 510 -5.76 29.87 9.33
N LYS A 511 -5.34 28.75 8.72
CA LYS A 511 -4.14 27.98 9.07
C LYS A 511 -3.28 27.72 7.84
N ILE A 512 -1.97 27.80 8.04
CA ILE A 512 -0.94 27.44 7.05
C ILE A 512 -0.13 26.23 7.56
N ALA A 513 0.16 25.29 6.67
CA ALA A 513 1.09 24.21 6.94
C ALA A 513 2.52 24.69 6.68
N GLN A 514 3.47 24.21 7.48
CA GLN A 514 4.88 24.61 7.43
C GLN A 514 5.77 23.41 7.73
N PHE A 515 6.86 23.27 6.99
CA PHE A 515 7.97 22.38 7.33
C PHE A 515 9.12 23.19 7.91
N ASP A 516 9.62 22.77 9.07
CA ASP A 516 10.86 23.29 9.66
C ASP A 516 12.02 22.47 9.12
N ILE A 517 12.92 23.09 8.37
CA ILE A 517 13.96 22.42 7.58
C ILE A 517 15.33 22.68 8.20
N ASP A 518 16.19 21.66 8.23
CA ASP A 518 17.56 21.77 8.74
C ASP A 518 18.52 22.37 7.70
N LYS A 519 18.16 23.52 7.11
CA LYS A 519 18.98 24.28 6.15
C LYS A 519 19.54 23.42 5.03
N GLU A 520 18.67 22.72 4.33
CA GLU A 520 19.01 21.93 3.15
C GLU A 520 17.93 22.06 2.08
N ASN A 521 18.31 21.78 0.83
CA ASN A 521 17.31 21.67 -0.24
C ASN A 521 16.33 20.53 0.09
N VAL A 522 15.06 20.73 -0.25
CA VAL A 522 14.01 19.73 -0.02
C VAL A 522 13.20 19.45 -1.27
N THR A 523 12.68 18.24 -1.38
CA THR A 523 11.70 17.85 -2.39
C THR A 523 10.36 17.57 -1.72
N ILE A 524 9.32 18.24 -2.19
CA ILE A 524 7.93 18.04 -1.78
C ILE A 524 7.21 17.27 -2.87
N ASN A 525 6.64 16.10 -2.54
CA ASN A 525 5.95 15.25 -3.51
C ASN A 525 4.44 15.19 -3.25
N TYR A 526 3.67 15.28 -4.33
CA TYR A 526 2.25 14.98 -4.37
C TYR A 526 1.97 13.88 -5.41
N LEU A 527 1.16 12.91 -5.00
CA LEU A 527 0.62 11.88 -5.89
C LEU A 527 -0.86 12.13 -6.12
N VAL A 528 -1.23 12.34 -7.38
CA VAL A 528 -2.62 12.60 -7.77
C VAL A 528 -3.05 11.66 -8.88
N TYR A 529 -4.33 11.27 -8.85
CA TYR A 529 -4.97 10.48 -9.89
C TYR A 529 -5.92 11.39 -10.68
N CYS A 530 -5.65 11.53 -11.96
CA CYS A 530 -6.37 12.40 -12.87
C CYS A 530 -7.40 11.59 -13.68
N GLU A 531 -8.68 11.94 -13.58
CA GLU A 531 -9.75 11.20 -14.27
C GLU A 531 -9.94 11.61 -15.75
N ASP A 532 -9.39 12.77 -16.13
CA ASP A 532 -9.60 13.43 -17.41
C ASP A 532 -8.28 14.00 -17.94
N ASP A 533 -7.96 13.74 -19.21
CA ASP A 533 -6.77 14.27 -19.90
C ASP A 533 -6.84 15.79 -20.16
N ASN A 534 -8.00 16.41 -19.96
CA ASN A 534 -8.18 17.86 -20.12
C ASN A 534 -8.02 18.65 -18.81
N LEU A 535 -7.50 18.05 -17.74
CA LEU A 535 -7.23 18.78 -16.51
C LEU A 535 -5.86 19.47 -16.57
N SER A 536 -5.78 20.70 -16.09
CA SER A 536 -4.55 21.41 -15.79
C SER A 536 -4.40 21.58 -14.29
N ALA A 537 -3.15 21.79 -13.87
CA ALA A 537 -2.82 22.11 -12.49
C ALA A 537 -2.20 23.50 -12.38
N SER A 538 -2.45 24.15 -11.26
CA SER A 538 -1.73 25.34 -10.81
C SER A 538 -1.29 25.12 -9.38
N ILE A 539 -0.05 25.52 -9.08
CA ILE A 539 0.46 25.55 -7.72
C ILE A 539 0.24 26.94 -7.15
N ILE A 540 -0.15 27.00 -5.89
CA ILE A 540 -0.31 28.23 -5.12
C ILE A 540 0.70 28.13 -3.98
N GLU A 541 1.77 28.89 -4.09
CA GLU A 541 2.79 29.02 -3.08
C GLU A 541 2.27 30.03 -2.04
N PRO A 542 1.80 29.56 -0.87
CA PRO A 542 1.00 30.40 0.03
C PRO A 542 1.82 31.55 0.59
N TYR A 543 3.13 31.36 0.76
CA TYR A 543 4.02 32.41 1.21
C TYR A 543 5.47 32.05 0.87
N ASN A 544 6.27 33.07 0.52
CA ASN A 544 7.68 32.93 0.20
C ASN A 544 8.44 34.08 0.84
N ARG A 545 9.41 33.80 1.74
CA ARG A 545 10.21 34.82 2.41
C ARG A 545 11.70 34.67 2.18
N ALA A 546 12.40 35.75 1.85
CA ALA A 546 13.84 35.73 1.63
C ALA A 546 14.63 35.33 2.89
N GLU A 547 14.15 35.71 4.08
CA GLU A 547 14.78 35.35 5.37
C GLU A 547 14.74 33.85 5.68
N ASP A 548 13.85 33.10 5.02
CA ASP A 548 13.74 31.65 5.22
C ASP A 548 14.84 30.89 4.45
N TYR A 549 15.58 31.53 3.53
CA TYR A 549 16.58 30.90 2.65
C TYR A 549 18.00 31.45 2.87
N GLU A 550 19.02 30.64 2.61
CA GLU A 550 20.41 31.11 2.55
C GLU A 550 20.75 31.78 1.20
N VAL A 551 20.05 31.38 0.14
CA VAL A 551 20.17 31.97 -1.21
C VAL A 551 18.79 32.31 -1.75
N PHE A 552 18.56 33.59 -2.08
CA PHE A 552 17.28 34.09 -2.58
C PHE A 552 17.46 35.02 -3.80
N PRO A 553 16.61 34.93 -4.85
CA PRO A 553 15.58 33.91 -5.07
C PRO A 553 16.22 32.53 -5.21
N ALA A 554 15.66 31.55 -4.50
CA ALA A 554 16.13 30.18 -4.55
C ALA A 554 15.85 29.58 -5.94
N ALA A 555 16.64 28.60 -6.38
CA ALA A 555 16.38 27.88 -7.63
C ALA A 555 15.19 26.89 -7.49
N ASN A 556 14.07 27.37 -6.97
CA ASN A 556 12.85 26.60 -6.74
C ASN A 556 12.29 26.17 -8.09
N ASN A 557 12.00 24.88 -8.21
CA ASN A 557 11.57 24.30 -9.48
C ASN A 557 10.55 23.19 -9.25
N ILE A 558 9.94 22.76 -10.33
CA ILE A 558 8.97 21.68 -10.33
C ILE A 558 9.37 20.65 -11.37
N SER A 559 9.06 19.39 -11.07
CA SER A 559 9.06 18.29 -12.01
C SER A 559 7.70 17.60 -11.96
N LEU A 560 7.01 17.58 -13.10
CA LEU A 560 5.73 16.92 -13.27
C LEU A 560 5.92 15.68 -14.15
N PHE A 561 5.52 14.51 -13.64
CA PHE A 561 5.67 13.23 -14.33
C PHE A 561 4.34 12.51 -14.46
N ARG A 562 4.16 11.80 -15.58
CA ARG A 562 3.14 10.75 -15.70
C ARG A 562 3.65 9.43 -15.12
N GLY A 563 2.86 8.78 -14.28
CA GLY A 563 3.18 7.51 -13.64
C GLY A 563 4.40 7.55 -12.71
N LEU A 564 4.71 6.39 -12.13
CA LEU A 564 5.85 6.18 -11.24
C LEU A 564 6.75 5.09 -11.80
N GLY A 565 8.00 5.45 -12.13
CA GLY A 565 8.94 4.54 -12.74
C GLY A 565 10.35 4.71 -12.21
N VAL A 566 11.04 3.58 -12.11
CA VAL A 566 12.50 3.49 -12.01
C VAL A 566 13.01 3.51 -13.44
N TYR A 567 13.91 4.43 -13.81
CA TYR A 567 14.60 4.33 -15.10
C TYR A 567 16.01 4.93 -15.05
N PRO A 568 17.00 4.38 -15.80
CA PRO A 568 18.33 4.96 -15.92
C PRO A 568 18.31 6.16 -16.87
N ASN A 569 19.22 7.10 -16.64
CA ASN A 569 19.41 8.28 -17.50
C ASN A 569 19.74 7.93 -18.98
N SER A 570 20.10 6.67 -19.27
CA SER A 570 20.38 6.18 -20.64
C SER A 570 19.13 6.07 -21.52
N GLU A 571 17.93 5.93 -20.95
CA GLU A 571 16.66 5.86 -21.71
C GLU A 571 16.02 7.25 -21.88
N LYS A 572 16.74 8.16 -22.55
CA LYS A 572 16.35 9.58 -22.70
C LYS A 572 14.97 9.78 -23.32
N GLU A 573 14.58 8.95 -24.29
CA GLU A 573 13.26 9.07 -24.95
C GLU A 573 12.11 8.76 -23.98
N LEU A 574 12.23 7.68 -23.18
CA LEU A 574 11.27 7.35 -22.13
C LEU A 574 11.21 8.45 -21.07
N ALA A 575 12.37 8.94 -20.63
CA ALA A 575 12.47 10.03 -19.67
C ALA A 575 11.76 11.31 -20.17
N THR A 576 11.88 11.59 -21.46
CA THR A 576 11.25 12.75 -22.12
C THR A 576 9.74 12.58 -22.19
N TYR A 577 9.26 11.41 -22.62
CA TYR A 577 7.82 11.13 -22.69
C TYR A 577 7.15 11.09 -21.30
N ARG A 578 7.87 10.64 -20.27
CA ARG A 578 7.36 10.62 -18.90
C ARG A 578 7.30 12.01 -18.27
N THR A 579 8.25 12.86 -18.62
CA THR A 579 8.35 14.23 -18.11
C THR A 579 7.34 15.11 -18.83
N ILE A 580 6.30 15.53 -18.12
CA ILE A 580 5.32 16.49 -18.65
C ILE A 580 5.92 17.88 -18.60
N ASN A 581 6.54 18.25 -17.47
CA ASN A 581 7.13 19.57 -17.28
C ASN A 581 8.31 19.52 -16.28
N ARG A 582 9.34 20.34 -16.49
CA ARG A 582 10.50 20.51 -15.58
C ARG A 582 11.08 21.91 -15.70
N GLU A 583 10.76 22.78 -14.75
CA GLU A 583 11.10 24.20 -14.88
C GLU A 583 11.12 24.93 -13.53
N ILE A 584 11.68 26.15 -13.53
CA ILE A 584 11.64 27.07 -12.38
C ILE A 584 10.21 27.56 -12.16
N ILE A 585 9.77 27.71 -10.91
CA ILE A 585 8.44 28.23 -10.54
C ILE A 585 8.51 29.70 -10.10
N ALA A 586 7.35 30.34 -9.88
CA ALA A 586 7.27 31.77 -9.55
C ALA A 586 8.20 32.18 -8.38
N SER A 587 8.22 31.43 -7.27
CA SER A 587 9.11 31.74 -6.13
C SER A 587 10.60 31.73 -6.46
N GLY A 588 11.00 31.04 -7.53
CA GLY A 588 12.39 31.03 -8.01
C GLY A 588 12.76 32.17 -8.96
N ARG A 589 11.83 33.07 -9.27
CA ARG A 589 12.04 34.20 -10.20
C ARG A 589 11.53 35.55 -9.68
N MET A 590 10.60 35.55 -8.73
CA MET A 590 9.85 36.72 -8.29
C MET A 590 10.31 37.24 -6.93
N ARG A 591 9.83 38.43 -6.56
CA ARG A 591 10.19 39.13 -5.32
C ARG A 591 9.65 38.45 -4.05
N ASP A 592 10.28 38.81 -2.94
CA ASP A 592 9.98 38.38 -1.58
C ASP A 592 8.58 38.79 -1.08
N GLY A 593 8.04 38.05 -0.11
CA GLY A 593 6.90 38.44 0.72
C GLY A 593 5.52 38.27 0.08
N LEU A 594 5.41 37.54 -1.03
CA LEU A 594 4.17 37.36 -1.79
C LEU A 594 3.65 35.92 -1.71
N SER A 595 2.33 35.77 -1.83
CA SER A 595 1.72 34.52 -2.28
C SER A 595 1.79 34.45 -3.80
N LEU A 596 2.30 33.35 -4.33
CA LEU A 596 2.57 33.21 -5.76
C LEU A 596 1.74 32.07 -6.37
N ILE A 597 1.45 32.18 -7.67
CA ILE A 597 0.65 31.21 -8.40
C ILE A 597 1.39 30.91 -9.69
N THR A 598 1.71 29.64 -9.88
CA THR A 598 2.33 29.14 -11.09
C THR A 598 1.39 28.14 -11.76
N ASN A 599 1.04 28.36 -13.03
CA ASN A 599 0.34 27.35 -13.82
C ASN A 599 1.36 26.35 -14.37
N ILE A 600 1.11 25.05 -14.16
CA ILE A 600 2.11 24.01 -14.45
C ILE A 600 1.77 23.16 -15.68
N GLY A 601 0.65 23.47 -16.36
CA GLY A 601 0.22 22.81 -17.59
C GLY A 601 -0.79 21.68 -17.40
N LYS A 602 -1.06 20.96 -18.51
CA LYS A 602 -2.00 19.81 -18.56
C LYS A 602 -1.42 18.59 -17.83
N LEU A 603 -2.28 17.86 -17.13
CA LEU A 603 -1.99 16.56 -16.55
C LEU A 603 -2.34 15.46 -17.56
N HIS A 604 -1.89 14.23 -17.28
CA HIS A 604 -2.33 13.05 -18.01
C HIS A 604 -3.33 12.25 -17.21
N TYR A 605 -4.24 11.55 -17.89
CA TYR A 605 -5.09 10.54 -17.29
C TYR A 605 -4.27 9.54 -16.49
N GLY A 606 -4.77 9.20 -15.30
CA GLY A 606 -4.13 8.29 -14.36
C GLY A 606 -3.20 8.97 -13.37
N LEU A 607 -2.20 8.22 -12.90
CA LEU A 607 -1.28 8.65 -11.86
C LEU A 607 -0.33 9.73 -12.38
N ASN A 608 -0.21 10.83 -11.63
CA ASN A 608 0.77 11.89 -11.84
C ASN A 608 1.56 12.13 -10.56
N LEU A 609 2.88 12.32 -10.69
CA LEU A 609 3.77 12.77 -9.63
C LEU A 609 4.10 14.24 -9.85
N ILE A 610 3.74 15.07 -8.88
CA ILE A 610 4.12 16.48 -8.83
C ILE A 610 5.20 16.63 -7.76
N SER A 611 6.43 16.85 -8.20
CA SER A 611 7.60 17.04 -7.32
C SER A 611 8.03 18.50 -7.37
N ILE A 612 8.04 19.18 -6.23
CA ILE A 612 8.41 20.59 -6.10
C ILE A 612 9.67 20.66 -5.27
N ILE A 613 10.73 21.23 -5.83
CA ILE A 613 12.04 21.30 -5.23
C ILE A 613 12.26 22.73 -4.73
N TYR A 614 12.48 22.86 -3.44
CA TYR A 614 12.87 24.11 -2.82
C TYR A 614 14.39 24.12 -2.62
N GLY A 615 15.06 25.01 -3.35
CA GLY A 615 16.51 25.17 -3.32
C GLY A 615 16.96 26.24 -2.32
N GLY A 616 18.26 26.54 -2.26
CA GLY A 616 18.78 27.64 -1.47
C GLY A 616 18.80 27.39 0.04
N ASN A 617 18.83 26.12 0.45
CA ASN A 617 18.93 25.68 1.85
C ASN A 617 17.91 26.36 2.79
N PRO A 618 16.60 26.22 2.54
CA PRO A 618 15.58 26.82 3.38
C PRO A 618 15.67 26.31 4.82
N SER A 619 15.31 27.19 5.76
CA SER A 619 15.00 26.88 7.15
C SER A 619 13.51 26.64 7.37
N ILE A 620 12.66 27.20 6.50
CA ILE A 620 11.21 27.04 6.50
C ILE A 620 10.73 26.85 5.06
N VAL A 621 9.82 25.90 4.85
CA VAL A 621 9.12 25.73 3.57
C VAL A 621 7.63 25.59 3.82
N TYR A 622 6.82 26.36 3.09
CA TYR A 622 5.37 26.22 3.08
C TYR A 622 4.95 25.33 1.90
N PRO A 623 4.37 24.13 2.12
CA PRO A 623 3.91 23.29 1.03
C PRO A 623 2.85 24.01 0.20
N PRO A 624 3.00 24.02 -1.14
CA PRO A 624 2.08 24.73 -2.01
C PRO A 624 0.73 24.02 -2.07
N LEU A 625 -0.35 24.78 -2.22
CA LEU A 625 -1.67 24.23 -2.53
C LEU A 625 -1.71 23.89 -4.02
N LEU A 626 -2.49 22.87 -4.39
CA LEU A 626 -2.67 22.49 -5.79
C LEU A 626 -4.13 22.73 -6.20
N LYS A 627 -4.36 23.56 -7.21
CA LYS A 627 -5.67 23.77 -7.83
C LYS A 627 -5.71 23.04 -9.16
N PHE A 628 -6.73 22.22 -9.35
CA PHE A 628 -6.98 21.43 -10.56
C PHE A 628 -8.26 21.92 -11.22
N GLN A 629 -8.19 22.22 -12.52
CA GLN A 629 -9.30 22.76 -13.31
C GLN A 629 -9.22 22.24 -14.75
N LYS A 630 -10.34 22.23 -15.46
CA LYS A 630 -10.31 21.96 -16.89
C LYS A 630 -9.51 23.02 -17.62
N ASN A 631 -8.65 22.59 -18.53
CA ASN A 631 -7.94 23.50 -19.40
C ASN A 631 -8.88 23.95 -20.53
N ASN A 632 -9.23 25.23 -20.53
CA ASN A 632 -10.05 25.84 -21.57
C ASN A 632 -9.22 26.52 -22.67
N ASP A 633 -7.86 26.49 -22.58
CA ASP A 633 -6.90 27.24 -23.40
C ASP A 633 -7.14 28.79 -23.44
N VAL A 634 -8.22 29.26 -22.80
CA VAL A 634 -8.66 30.65 -22.66
C VAL A 634 -8.78 30.96 -21.17
N GLY A 635 -8.07 31.98 -20.71
CA GLY A 635 -8.02 32.40 -19.32
C GLY A 635 -9.26 33.18 -18.90
N SER A 636 -9.48 34.38 -19.45
CA SER A 636 -10.65 35.24 -19.17
C SER A 636 -11.06 35.89 -20.48
N MET A 637 -12.34 35.82 -20.86
CA MET A 637 -12.82 36.46 -22.09
C MET A 637 -14.18 37.11 -21.88
N TYR A 638 -14.26 38.43 -22.13
CA TYR A 638 -15.51 39.16 -22.20
C TYR A 638 -15.39 40.37 -23.13
N TYR A 639 -16.51 40.71 -23.78
CA TYR A 639 -16.59 41.78 -24.76
C TYR A 639 -17.66 42.80 -24.38
N ASN A 640 -17.34 44.09 -24.50
CA ASN A 640 -18.21 45.22 -24.22
C ASN A 640 -18.87 45.15 -22.83
N PHE A 641 -18.14 44.62 -21.85
CA PHE A 641 -18.66 44.42 -20.51
C PHE A 641 -18.75 45.77 -19.78
N SER A 642 -19.96 46.15 -19.36
CA SER A 642 -20.25 47.47 -18.79
C SER A 642 -20.75 47.39 -17.36
N PHE A 643 -20.23 48.26 -16.48
CA PHE A 643 -20.61 48.28 -15.06
C PHE A 643 -20.34 49.66 -14.43
N ILE A 644 -20.91 49.88 -13.25
CA ILE A 644 -20.74 51.12 -12.47
C ILE A 644 -19.77 50.86 -11.32
N VAL A 645 -18.72 51.67 -11.22
CA VAL A 645 -17.80 51.69 -10.07
C VAL A 645 -18.17 52.87 -9.19
N LYS A 646 -18.64 52.60 -7.96
CA LYS A 646 -19.03 53.67 -7.03
C LYS A 646 -17.80 54.46 -6.56
N ASN A 647 -18.03 55.70 -6.16
CA ASN A 647 -16.98 56.56 -5.59
C ASN A 647 -16.34 55.91 -4.35
N ASN A 648 -15.03 56.07 -4.19
CA ASN A 648 -14.20 55.52 -3.11
C ASN A 648 -14.20 53.98 -3.00
N ILE A 649 -14.56 53.28 -4.08
CA ILE A 649 -14.44 51.83 -4.15
C ILE A 649 -13.25 51.43 -5.03
N TYR A 650 -12.56 50.38 -4.62
CA TYR A 650 -11.56 49.69 -5.43
C TYR A 650 -11.76 48.17 -5.34
N GLY A 651 -11.22 47.45 -6.32
CA GLY A 651 -11.19 45.99 -6.31
C GLY A 651 -11.27 45.37 -7.71
N SER A 652 -11.32 44.05 -7.75
CA SER A 652 -11.51 43.29 -8.99
C SER A 652 -12.91 43.52 -9.54
N ILE A 653 -13.05 43.57 -10.86
CA ILE A 653 -14.35 43.73 -11.52
C ILE A 653 -15.36 42.67 -11.02
N LYS A 654 -14.91 41.45 -10.71
CA LYS A 654 -15.70 40.37 -10.09
C LYS A 654 -16.35 40.80 -8.77
N LYS A 655 -15.55 41.28 -7.81
CA LYS A 655 -16.01 41.69 -6.47
C LYS A 655 -16.92 42.92 -6.50
N LEU A 656 -16.72 43.79 -7.50
CA LEU A 656 -17.52 45.00 -7.67
C LEU A 656 -18.94 44.71 -8.18
N ILE A 657 -19.21 43.49 -8.69
CA ILE A 657 -20.46 43.14 -9.39
C ILE A 657 -21.29 42.07 -8.66
N ASN A 658 -20.67 41.12 -7.94
CA ASN A 658 -21.37 40.00 -7.30
C ASN A 658 -20.87 39.67 -5.88
N ASN A 659 -21.81 39.18 -5.04
CA ASN A 659 -21.69 38.73 -3.64
C ASN A 659 -20.35 38.03 -3.29
N PRO A 660 -19.68 38.35 -2.16
CA PRO A 660 -18.31 37.91 -1.77
C PRO A 660 -18.03 36.40 -1.60
N ASP A 661 -19.02 35.51 -1.64
CA ASP A 661 -18.88 34.11 -1.21
C ASP A 661 -18.29 33.11 -2.23
N ARG A 662 -17.53 33.55 -3.25
CA ARG A 662 -17.02 32.59 -4.27
C ARG A 662 -15.52 32.67 -4.56
N GLN A 663 -14.84 31.72 -3.91
CA GLN A 663 -13.54 31.08 -4.20
C GLN A 663 -12.42 32.07 -4.52
N LEU A 664 -11.45 32.16 -3.60
CA LEU A 664 -10.26 33.00 -3.72
C LEU A 664 -9.40 32.72 -4.96
N VAL A 665 -9.66 31.68 -5.74
CA VAL A 665 -8.85 31.40 -6.93
C VAL A 665 -9.61 30.60 -7.99
N ASN A 666 -10.39 31.32 -8.80
CA ASN A 666 -10.78 30.86 -10.14
C ASN A 666 -9.57 31.05 -11.05
N ILE A 667 -8.65 30.09 -11.11
CA ILE A 667 -7.38 30.26 -11.83
C ILE A 667 -7.57 29.86 -13.29
N PHE A 668 -7.44 30.82 -14.19
CA PHE A 668 -7.39 30.54 -15.63
C PHE A 668 -8.55 29.67 -16.16
N ASP A 669 -9.76 29.87 -15.63
CA ASP A 669 -10.92 28.98 -15.83
C ASP A 669 -11.84 29.35 -17.01
N GLY A 670 -11.48 30.37 -17.79
CA GLY A 670 -12.26 30.91 -18.89
C GLY A 670 -13.30 31.96 -18.49
N SER A 671 -13.60 32.11 -17.20
CA SER A 671 -14.66 33.02 -16.73
C SER A 671 -14.24 34.49 -16.76
N VAL A 672 -15.22 35.39 -16.69
CA VAL A 672 -14.97 36.85 -16.52
C VAL A 672 -14.24 37.19 -15.23
N SER A 673 -14.23 36.25 -14.29
CA SER A 673 -13.62 36.37 -12.97
C SER A 673 -12.30 35.63 -12.83
N SER A 674 -11.81 35.08 -13.94
CA SER A 674 -10.63 34.25 -13.97
C SER A 674 -9.39 35.07 -13.61
N PHE A 675 -8.69 34.60 -12.58
CA PHE A 675 -7.40 35.09 -12.14
C PHE A 675 -6.32 34.53 -13.04
N THR A 676 -5.50 35.41 -13.62
CA THR A 676 -4.35 34.98 -14.39
C THR A 676 -3.18 34.67 -13.46
N PRO A 677 -2.59 33.46 -13.49
CA PRO A 677 -1.37 33.11 -12.77
C PRO A 677 -0.26 34.17 -12.83
N HIS A 678 0.52 34.28 -11.75
CA HIS A 678 1.70 35.15 -11.70
C HIS A 678 2.80 34.68 -12.65
N PHE A 679 2.89 33.37 -12.87
CA PHE A 679 3.85 32.75 -13.76
C PHE A 679 3.24 31.55 -14.49
N PHE A 680 3.63 31.38 -15.74
CA PHE A 680 3.34 30.18 -16.53
C PHE A 680 4.66 29.49 -16.82
N ILE A 681 4.67 28.18 -16.64
CA ILE A 681 5.84 27.38 -16.97
C ILE A 681 6.06 27.37 -18.50
N SER A 682 7.28 27.06 -18.97
CA SER A 682 7.67 27.00 -20.40
C SER A 682 7.58 28.29 -21.23
N GLY A 683 7.35 29.45 -20.63
CA GLY A 683 7.30 30.70 -21.40
C GLY A 683 6.19 30.70 -22.44
N ASP A 684 5.14 29.90 -22.21
CA ASP A 684 3.95 29.90 -23.05
C ASP A 684 3.44 31.32 -23.14
N PHE A 685 3.33 31.85 -24.37
CA PHE A 685 3.08 33.26 -24.57
C PHE A 685 1.62 33.54 -24.20
N ARG A 686 1.38 33.88 -22.94
CA ARG A 686 0.14 34.54 -22.55
C ARG A 686 0.09 35.86 -23.29
N VAL A 687 -0.92 36.00 -24.14
CA VAL A 687 -1.26 37.28 -24.73
C VAL A 687 -2.59 37.72 -24.13
N SER A 688 -2.55 38.87 -23.48
CA SER A 688 -3.72 39.55 -22.95
C SER A 688 -3.99 40.78 -23.78
N THR A 689 -5.21 40.92 -24.27
CA THR A 689 -5.69 42.14 -24.90
C THR A 689 -6.78 42.73 -24.03
N THR A 690 -6.62 43.98 -23.60
CA THR A 690 -7.64 44.74 -22.88
C THR A 690 -7.98 46.00 -23.65
N ILE A 691 -9.27 46.26 -23.88
CA ILE A 691 -9.76 47.44 -24.61
C ILE A 691 -10.68 48.22 -23.68
N ILE A 692 -10.31 49.47 -23.41
CA ILE A 692 -11.11 50.41 -22.62
C ILE A 692 -11.89 51.27 -23.61
N HIS A 693 -13.22 51.07 -23.66
CA HIS A 693 -14.10 51.76 -24.60
C HIS A 693 -14.58 53.11 -24.06
N SER A 694 -14.79 53.21 -22.74
CA SER A 694 -15.23 54.43 -22.08
C SER A 694 -14.08 55.42 -21.87
N ASP A 695 -14.44 56.67 -21.57
CA ASP A 695 -13.48 57.64 -21.07
C ASP A 695 -13.11 57.37 -19.61
N ILE A 696 -11.89 57.74 -19.25
CA ILE A 696 -11.34 57.60 -17.90
C ILE A 696 -11.32 59.00 -17.29
N PRO A 697 -12.22 59.35 -16.34
CA PRO A 697 -12.21 60.65 -15.69
C PRO A 697 -11.01 60.79 -14.76
N SER A 698 -10.64 62.04 -14.43
CA SER A 698 -9.57 62.30 -13.47
C SER A 698 -9.89 61.65 -12.12
N GLY A 699 -8.90 61.00 -11.51
CA GLY A 699 -9.05 60.24 -10.27
C GLY A 699 -9.63 58.82 -10.44
N PHE A 700 -9.91 58.36 -11.67
CA PHE A 700 -10.27 56.97 -11.95
C PHE A 700 -9.08 56.18 -12.53
N PHE A 701 -8.90 54.95 -12.05
CA PHE A 701 -7.81 54.08 -12.46
C PHE A 701 -8.37 52.71 -12.86
N VAL A 702 -8.02 52.26 -14.06
CA VAL A 702 -8.20 50.86 -14.46
C VAL A 702 -6.99 50.08 -13.99
N LEU A 703 -7.19 48.99 -13.26
CA LEU A 703 -6.12 48.16 -12.72
C LEU A 703 -5.93 46.94 -13.61
N LEU A 704 -4.79 46.87 -14.30
CA LEU A 704 -4.35 45.70 -15.06
C LEU A 704 -3.57 44.76 -14.16
N ASN A 705 -3.75 43.44 -14.36
CA ASN A 705 -3.17 42.40 -13.50
C ASN A 705 -3.37 42.78 -12.02
N TYR A 706 -4.60 43.12 -11.65
CA TYR A 706 -4.95 43.38 -10.27
C TYR A 706 -4.95 42.05 -9.52
N ASP A 707 -3.86 41.84 -8.78
CA ASP A 707 -3.64 40.70 -7.92
C ASP A 707 -4.39 40.96 -6.61
N GLU A 708 -5.59 40.39 -6.53
CA GLU A 708 -6.43 40.49 -5.35
C GLU A 708 -5.91 39.67 -4.16
N ILE A 709 -4.89 38.82 -4.33
CA ILE A 709 -4.27 38.06 -3.25
C ILE A 709 -3.33 38.97 -2.47
N ASN A 710 -2.41 39.63 -3.18
CA ASN A 710 -1.41 40.51 -2.58
C ASN A 710 -1.82 42.00 -2.55
N ASP A 711 -2.98 42.35 -3.15
CA ASP A 711 -3.55 43.70 -3.28
C ASP A 711 -2.62 44.70 -4.00
N ILE A 712 -2.12 44.26 -5.16
CA ILE A 712 -1.22 45.01 -6.03
C ILE A 712 -1.71 44.99 -7.48
N GLY A 713 -1.28 45.95 -8.30
CA GLY A 713 -1.65 45.99 -9.72
C GLY A 713 -0.93 47.09 -10.50
N ILE A 714 -1.17 47.14 -11.81
CA ILE A 714 -0.68 48.22 -12.68
C ILE A 714 -1.86 49.14 -13.00
N SER A 715 -1.78 50.40 -12.59
CA SER A 715 -2.85 51.38 -12.85
C SER A 715 -2.69 52.01 -14.23
N ILE A 716 -3.79 52.21 -14.94
CA ILE A 716 -3.92 53.04 -16.13
C ILE A 716 -4.91 54.16 -15.83
N SER A 717 -4.50 55.40 -16.03
CA SER A 717 -5.32 56.59 -15.82
C SER A 717 -5.19 57.57 -16.99
N VAL A 718 -6.07 58.56 -17.02
CA VAL A 718 -5.94 59.71 -17.91
C VAL A 718 -5.96 60.98 -17.06
N ASN A 719 -4.96 61.83 -17.24
CA ASN A 719 -4.83 63.09 -16.53
C ASN A 719 -4.46 64.19 -17.52
N ASP A 720 -5.21 65.29 -17.52
CA ASP A 720 -5.08 66.37 -18.52
C ASP A 720 -5.03 65.87 -19.98
N GLY A 721 -5.79 64.81 -20.27
CA GLY A 721 -5.85 64.19 -21.60
C GLY A 721 -4.69 63.26 -21.96
N VAL A 722 -3.66 63.15 -21.11
CA VAL A 722 -2.50 62.26 -21.30
C VAL A 722 -2.76 60.93 -20.59
N ILE A 723 -2.42 59.82 -21.24
CA ILE A 723 -2.48 58.49 -20.62
C ILE A 723 -1.29 58.35 -19.65
N GLU A 724 -1.56 57.84 -18.45
CA GLU A 724 -0.56 57.59 -17.41
C GLU A 724 -0.62 56.12 -16.98
N HIS A 725 0.53 55.60 -16.54
CA HIS A 725 0.60 54.29 -15.87
C HIS A 725 1.32 54.40 -14.53
N GLY A 726 1.02 53.51 -13.59
CA GLY A 726 1.60 53.53 -12.24
C GLY A 726 1.44 52.20 -11.52
N GLU A 727 1.93 52.15 -10.29
CA GLU A 727 1.89 50.97 -9.44
C GLU A 727 0.81 51.15 -8.37
N TYR A 728 -0.18 50.25 -8.36
CA TYR A 728 -1.21 50.22 -7.35
C TYR A 728 -0.79 49.31 -6.19
N SER A 729 -0.99 49.76 -4.95
CA SER A 729 -0.76 48.99 -3.73
C SER A 729 -1.70 49.44 -2.63
N LYS A 730 -2.49 48.52 -2.04
CA LYS A 730 -3.26 48.76 -0.80
C LYS A 730 -4.08 50.07 -0.81
N GLY A 731 -4.82 50.29 -1.90
CA GLY A 731 -5.66 51.48 -2.10
C GLY A 731 -4.93 52.71 -2.67
N ASN A 732 -3.60 52.71 -2.73
CA ASN A 732 -2.79 53.82 -3.21
C ASN A 732 -2.24 53.56 -4.62
N VAL A 733 -1.92 54.63 -5.34
CA VAL A 733 -1.25 54.57 -6.64
C VAL A 733 0.02 55.41 -6.53
N GLU A 734 1.15 54.79 -6.83
CA GLU A 734 2.49 55.34 -6.72
C GLU A 734 3.24 55.19 -8.05
N ASN A 735 4.44 55.76 -8.16
CA ASN A 735 5.30 55.63 -9.35
C ASN A 735 4.59 55.97 -10.68
N ILE A 736 3.77 57.03 -10.67
CA ILE A 736 3.00 57.46 -11.84
C ILE A 736 3.93 58.02 -12.91
N ASN A 737 3.87 57.43 -14.11
CA ASN A 737 4.62 57.81 -15.29
C ASN A 737 3.66 58.32 -16.38
N LYS A 738 3.90 59.55 -16.83
CA LYS A 738 3.19 60.12 -17.99
C LYS A 738 3.68 59.49 -19.28
N THR A 739 2.77 59.00 -20.10
CA THR A 739 3.11 58.57 -21.47
C THR A 739 3.23 59.78 -22.39
N ASN A 740 3.73 59.56 -23.60
CA ASN A 740 3.70 60.54 -24.69
C ASN A 740 2.41 60.44 -25.54
N ILE A 741 1.38 59.75 -25.05
CA ILE A 741 0.14 59.49 -25.80
C ILE A 741 -1.03 60.22 -25.14
N ASN A 742 -1.76 60.98 -25.96
CA ASN A 742 -3.04 61.56 -25.58
C ASN A 742 -4.18 60.56 -25.81
N LYS A 743 -5.17 60.58 -24.92
CA LYS A 743 -6.42 59.83 -25.09
C LYS A 743 -7.20 60.39 -26.27
N ASN A 744 -7.22 59.65 -27.39
CA ASN A 744 -7.94 60.02 -28.61
C ASN A 744 -8.61 58.77 -29.23
N GLY A 745 -9.68 58.29 -28.58
CA GLY A 745 -10.38 57.06 -28.94
C GLY A 745 -10.23 55.96 -27.89
N GLU A 746 -10.45 54.71 -28.27
CA GLU A 746 -10.29 53.55 -27.38
C GLU A 746 -8.83 53.39 -26.97
N ILE A 747 -8.60 52.97 -25.72
CA ILE A 747 -7.27 52.55 -25.27
C ILE A 747 -7.20 51.03 -25.45
N ARG A 748 -6.26 50.56 -26.27
CA ARG A 748 -5.98 49.14 -26.48
C ARG A 748 -4.68 48.81 -25.80
N ILE A 749 -4.69 47.76 -24.99
CA ILE A 749 -3.54 47.37 -24.19
C ILE A 749 -3.27 45.90 -24.47
N LEU A 750 -2.15 45.66 -25.13
CA LEU A 750 -1.57 44.34 -25.27
C LEU A 750 -0.63 44.11 -24.09
N SER A 751 -0.74 42.98 -23.42
CA SER A 751 0.23 42.56 -22.40
C SER A 751 0.65 41.12 -22.58
N TYR A 752 1.93 40.85 -22.34
CA TYR A 752 2.50 39.51 -22.43
C TYR A 752 3.63 39.34 -21.41
N GLN A 753 3.78 38.12 -20.92
CA GLN A 753 4.82 37.78 -19.96
C GLN A 753 6.16 37.56 -20.68
N ALA A 754 7.25 38.02 -20.07
CA ALA A 754 8.60 37.80 -20.55
C ALA A 754 9.52 37.40 -19.40
N THR A 755 10.38 36.43 -19.67
CA THR A 755 11.47 36.02 -18.80
C THR A 755 12.80 36.54 -19.33
N SER A 756 13.46 37.45 -18.60
CA SER A 756 14.78 37.96 -18.95
C SER A 756 15.67 37.98 -17.70
N LEU A 757 16.95 37.60 -17.85
CA LEU A 757 17.97 37.65 -16.78
C LEU A 757 17.54 37.00 -15.44
N GLY A 758 16.75 35.92 -15.48
CA GLY A 758 16.31 35.22 -14.27
C GLY A 758 15.11 35.83 -13.54
N LYS A 759 14.43 36.83 -14.13
CA LYS A 759 13.23 37.45 -13.57
C LYS A 759 12.00 37.29 -14.47
N VAL A 760 10.81 37.49 -13.91
CA VAL A 760 9.52 37.51 -14.62
C VAL A 760 8.99 38.94 -14.65
N SER A 761 8.66 39.42 -15.84
CA SER A 761 8.06 40.74 -16.07
C SER A 761 6.86 40.61 -17.02
N ASN A 762 5.93 41.56 -16.95
CA ASN A 762 4.95 41.76 -18.00
C ASN A 762 5.33 42.98 -18.84
N ASN A 763 5.36 42.79 -20.15
CA ASN A 763 5.47 43.87 -21.10
C ASN A 763 4.07 44.33 -21.49
N PHE A 764 3.89 45.64 -21.55
CA PHE A 764 2.65 46.29 -21.92
C PHE A 764 2.89 47.17 -23.15
N LYS A 765 1.98 47.11 -24.11
CA LYS A 765 1.90 48.02 -25.23
C LYS A 765 0.53 48.69 -25.23
N ILE A 766 0.51 49.99 -25.06
CA ILE A 766 -0.68 50.84 -25.07
C ILE A 766 -0.78 51.48 -26.44
N ASP A 767 -1.88 51.23 -27.15
CA ASP A 767 -2.22 51.82 -28.44
C ASP A 767 -3.47 52.71 -28.29
N CYS A 768 -3.39 53.97 -28.71
CA CYS A 768 -4.54 54.89 -28.73
C CYS A 768 -4.40 55.91 -29.87
N GLY A 769 -5.45 56.08 -30.68
CA GLY A 769 -5.49 57.08 -31.75
C GLY A 769 -4.37 56.96 -32.80
N GLY A 770 -3.85 55.75 -33.03
CA GLY A 770 -2.74 55.50 -33.97
C GLY A 770 -1.33 55.63 -33.39
N ASN A 771 -1.19 56.02 -32.12
CA ASN A 771 0.09 56.09 -31.41
C ASN A 771 0.27 54.90 -30.46
N SER A 772 1.53 54.53 -30.18
CA SER A 772 1.88 53.37 -29.34
C SER A 772 2.96 53.69 -28.30
N TYR A 773 2.81 53.20 -27.07
CA TYR A 773 3.76 53.34 -25.95
C TYR A 773 3.98 51.97 -25.33
N SER A 774 5.21 51.66 -24.90
CA SER A 774 5.52 50.37 -24.30
C SER A 774 6.34 50.53 -23.04
N PHE A 775 6.06 49.68 -22.05
CA PHE A 775 6.80 49.59 -20.82
C PHE A 775 6.80 48.15 -20.31
N SER A 776 7.70 47.85 -19.36
CA SER A 776 7.78 46.56 -18.70
C SER A 776 7.65 46.77 -17.19
N SER A 777 7.02 45.82 -16.49
CA SER A 777 6.91 45.86 -15.04
C SER A 777 7.07 44.46 -14.43
N GLU A 778 7.88 44.38 -13.38
CA GLU A 778 8.03 43.21 -12.49
C GLU A 778 7.05 43.29 -11.29
N TYR A 779 6.30 44.40 -11.16
CA TYR A 779 5.54 44.72 -9.96
C TYR A 779 4.28 43.84 -9.82
N SER A 780 3.49 43.70 -10.88
CA SER A 780 2.34 42.78 -10.93
C SER A 780 2.28 42.03 -12.26
N THR A 781 2.50 40.72 -12.19
CA THR A 781 2.61 39.85 -13.38
C THR A 781 1.38 38.96 -13.61
N GLY A 782 0.51 38.82 -12.61
CA GLY A 782 -0.71 38.03 -12.64
C GLY A 782 -1.85 38.76 -11.95
N GLY A 783 -3.08 38.29 -12.14
CA GLY A 783 -4.26 38.91 -11.54
C GLY A 783 -5.48 38.95 -12.44
N THR A 784 -6.44 39.75 -12.02
CA THR A 784 -7.69 40.04 -12.74
C THR A 784 -7.64 41.45 -13.34
N ILE A 785 -8.73 41.89 -13.96
CA ILE A 785 -8.94 43.33 -14.18
C ILE A 785 -9.66 43.90 -12.96
N GLY A 786 -9.20 45.05 -12.48
CA GLY A 786 -9.82 45.81 -11.40
C GLY A 786 -10.03 47.27 -11.76
N ALA A 787 -10.56 48.01 -10.81
CA ALA A 787 -10.69 49.46 -10.88
C ALA A 787 -10.48 50.07 -9.49
N LYS A 788 -10.04 51.33 -9.47
CA LYS A 788 -10.05 52.21 -8.30
C LYS A 788 -10.73 53.51 -8.71
N ASN A 789 -11.76 53.90 -7.98
CA ASN A 789 -12.46 55.16 -8.20
C ASN A 789 -12.22 56.14 -7.05
N SER A 790 -11.48 57.21 -7.33
CA SER A 790 -11.26 58.35 -6.45
C SER A 790 -11.67 59.67 -7.11
N SER A 791 -12.56 59.60 -8.12
CA SER A 791 -12.99 60.76 -8.92
C SER A 791 -14.00 61.67 -8.21
N GLY A 792 -14.59 61.23 -7.10
CA GLY A 792 -15.66 61.97 -6.42
C GLY A 792 -17.07 61.57 -6.86
N GLU A 793 -17.23 60.86 -7.99
CA GLU A 793 -18.52 60.46 -8.55
C GLU A 793 -18.56 58.96 -8.91
N ASN A 794 -19.75 58.44 -9.24
CA ASN A 794 -19.88 57.09 -9.78
C ASN A 794 -19.47 57.07 -11.25
N VAL A 795 -18.61 56.13 -11.65
CA VAL A 795 -18.08 56.06 -13.02
C VAL A 795 -18.67 54.84 -13.75
N TYR A 796 -19.17 55.07 -14.97
CA TYR A 796 -19.59 54.01 -15.89
C TYR A 796 -18.41 53.58 -16.76
N LEU A 797 -18.03 52.30 -16.69
CA LEU A 797 -16.90 51.74 -17.43
C LEU A 797 -17.36 50.61 -18.34
N THR A 798 -16.98 50.69 -19.62
CA THR A 798 -17.13 49.63 -20.62
C THR A 798 -15.76 49.15 -21.07
N ILE A 799 -15.52 47.85 -20.93
CA ILE A 799 -14.22 47.23 -21.19
C ILE A 799 -14.36 45.84 -21.82
N SER A 800 -13.44 45.48 -22.71
CA SER A 800 -13.28 44.14 -23.25
C SER A 800 -11.94 43.56 -22.80
N THR A 801 -11.88 42.28 -22.48
CA THR A 801 -10.60 41.58 -22.23
C THR A 801 -10.61 40.20 -22.85
N SER A 802 -9.44 39.75 -23.29
CA SER A 802 -9.18 38.37 -23.68
C SER A 802 -7.79 37.96 -23.22
N ASN A 803 -7.71 36.98 -22.32
CA ASN A 803 -6.48 36.30 -21.93
C ASN A 803 -6.43 34.96 -22.66
N ILE A 804 -5.51 34.82 -23.60
CA ILE A 804 -5.39 33.62 -24.42
C ILE A 804 -4.01 33.01 -24.18
N TYR A 805 -4.01 31.69 -24.08
CA TYR A 805 -2.80 30.90 -24.07
C TYR A 805 -2.38 30.63 -25.53
N VAL A 806 -1.20 31.08 -25.93
CA VAL A 806 -0.66 30.84 -27.27
C VAL A 806 0.41 29.77 -27.16
N ASN A 807 0.05 28.55 -27.58
CA ASN A 807 0.96 27.40 -27.73
C ASN A 807 1.81 27.52 -29.00
#